data_AF-A0A448ZT10-F1
#
_entry.id   AF-A0A448ZT10-F1
#
_cell.length_a   1.000
_cell.length_b   1.000
_cell.length_c   1.000
_cell.angle_alpha   90.00
_cell.angle_beta   90.00
_cell.angle_gamma   90.00
#
_symmetry.space_group_name_H-M   'P 1'
#
loop_
_entity.id
_entity.type
_entity.pdbx_description
1 polymer ?
#
loop_
_entity_poly.entity_id
_entity_poly.type
_entity_poly.pdbx_seq_one_letter_code
_entity_poly.pdbx_strand_id
1 'polypeptide(L)'
;MFCPGKSRNITACPELCKEGHYCPTPSEITDCPEGHYCRIGSTKPTKCDFLDSCSGTKAVNPGSKWYLVLVACVTVYCIACLYTAYLYLNKKFPFRQAEDDVIELDEVEDEETAKSRKKLTRRQSSVTTPKPKFTIGVQFRDLQLTLPNGICIMQGVTGELKGGQFTAIMGPSGAGKSTFLSLLSGKTEPTGGTLAVNGEHASLKDYRKVVGFVPQEDIMIRELSVEENIRHSAFMRLPASMSRKKKLERVYQVMESLDLLRIRSSIIGDEIIRGISGGQRKRVNVAMELVADPSLLALDEPTSGLDSTTSSNLCETLSDLAKTGVNVAAVIHQPKIEILRTFSNVLLLGVGGRTVYMGPTENMESYFDGIGFPLPDQMNPADYFMDVIAGLIPCEDNPDFRKEDLFDLWEDHKKKSGSVDDQNGKIRKPSKSSKKSPGNRKATGFINQTYLLFKRAVLQRCRVPENTLIPVILSASAGALIGYFVRTMPQLYYGIPLVRDIENPQNNAASQYMRNYPSPPQSQFAGIWIYTALAVMLVCIVSINTFGREKAVFKRELFSGTKPTAYWLAKTFESGLWIPLYAAIFVTVNMMLNNQPIPVIHLFLVIWVTMIGDSGIGHIVSLVVQPSNRGIVLLVSVLVLIMIFSGIMIKYKGKHQVFKAFFTFWTAQGFYKGSVTPYEDVFDVKTLNDNMQGYELQDPFGFNILYGMLTALFWHLAALAVMFWQAR
;
A
#
# COMPACT_ATOMS: atom_id res chain seq x y z
N MET A 1 -32.82 -45.75 16.16
CA MET A 1 -32.90 -45.98 17.63
C MET A 1 -32.82 -47.47 17.88
N PHE A 2 -32.40 -47.91 19.07
CA PHE A 2 -32.26 -49.32 19.43
C PHE A 2 -33.12 -49.65 20.66
N CYS A 3 -33.83 -50.77 20.62
CA CYS A 3 -34.67 -51.32 21.68
C CYS A 3 -34.14 -52.71 22.06
N PRO A 4 -33.34 -52.85 23.13
CA PRO A 4 -32.90 -54.16 23.56
C PRO A 4 -34.05 -54.96 24.16
N GLY A 5 -34.49 -56.01 23.45
CA GLY A 5 -35.30 -57.09 24.00
C GLY A 5 -36.76 -57.15 23.52
N LYS A 6 -37.29 -58.38 23.41
CA LYS A 6 -38.70 -58.72 23.12
C LYS A 6 -39.66 -58.32 24.27
N SER A 7 -39.62 -57.07 24.72
CA SER A 7 -40.60 -56.55 25.69
C SER A 7 -41.83 -56.01 24.94
N ARG A 8 -43.00 -56.59 25.20
CA ARG A 8 -44.29 -56.16 24.64
C ARG A 8 -44.82 -54.84 25.21
N ASN A 9 -44.08 -54.17 26.11
CA ASN A 9 -44.42 -52.84 26.61
C ASN A 9 -43.46 -51.78 26.04
N ILE A 10 -44.00 -51.00 25.09
CA ILE A 10 -43.29 -50.12 24.13
C ILE A 10 -43.13 -48.68 24.66
N THR A 11 -43.58 -48.39 25.88
CA THR A 11 -43.48 -47.06 26.51
C THR A 11 -42.08 -46.71 27.00
N ALA A 12 -41.10 -47.63 26.94
CA ALA A 12 -39.73 -47.41 27.38
C ALA A 12 -38.72 -47.80 26.29
N CYS A 13 -38.60 -47.00 25.24
CA CYS A 13 -37.46 -47.08 24.32
C CYS A 13 -36.87 -45.69 24.03
N PRO A 14 -35.75 -45.31 24.69
CA PRO A 14 -35.11 -44.04 24.37
C PRO A 14 -33.61 -44.15 24.08
N GLU A 15 -33.03 -45.32 23.80
CA GLU A 15 -31.58 -45.39 23.56
C GLU A 15 -31.21 -45.21 22.09
N LEU A 16 -30.40 -44.18 21.82
CA LEU A 16 -29.72 -44.00 20.55
C LEU A 16 -28.73 -45.16 20.35
N CYS A 17 -28.57 -45.59 19.09
CA CYS A 17 -27.57 -46.62 18.75
C CYS A 17 -26.20 -46.20 19.28
N LYS A 18 -25.50 -47.08 20.00
CA LYS A 18 -24.22 -46.75 20.63
C LYS A 18 -23.17 -46.43 19.58
N GLU A 19 -22.23 -45.56 19.92
CA GLU A 19 -21.13 -45.20 19.04
C GLU A 19 -20.31 -46.44 18.62
N GLY A 20 -19.75 -46.43 17.41
CA GLY A 20 -19.02 -47.58 16.84
C GLY A 20 -19.92 -48.70 16.29
N HIS A 21 -21.25 -48.53 16.35
CA HIS A 21 -22.25 -49.48 15.85
C HIS A 21 -23.31 -48.74 15.03
N TYR A 22 -23.97 -49.44 14.11
CA TYR A 22 -25.14 -48.93 13.41
C TYR A 22 -26.33 -49.88 13.63
N CYS A 23 -27.53 -49.30 13.65
CA CYS A 23 -28.76 -50.03 13.94
C CYS A 23 -29.70 -49.93 12.73
N PRO A 24 -29.66 -50.90 11.79
CA PRO A 24 -30.48 -50.89 10.58
C PRO A 24 -31.97 -51.06 10.91
N THR A 25 -32.29 -51.81 11.97
CA THR A 25 -33.65 -51.95 12.51
C THR A 25 -33.68 -51.62 14.00
N PRO A 26 -34.84 -51.27 14.60
CA PRO A 26 -34.94 -50.96 16.03
C PRO A 26 -34.55 -52.11 16.96
N SER A 27 -34.48 -53.35 16.48
CA SER A 27 -34.17 -54.55 17.26
C SER A 27 -32.75 -55.08 17.04
N GLU A 28 -31.99 -54.51 16.11
CA GLU A 28 -30.70 -55.06 15.65
C GLU A 28 -29.60 -54.01 15.79
N ILE A 29 -28.49 -54.41 16.42
CA ILE A 29 -27.26 -53.62 16.52
C ILE A 29 -26.15 -54.37 15.82
N THR A 30 -25.47 -53.71 14.89
CA THR A 30 -24.40 -54.28 14.08
C THR A 30 -23.13 -53.45 14.21
N ASP A 31 -21.98 -54.12 14.29
CA ASP A 31 -20.67 -53.48 14.36
C ASP A 31 -20.39 -52.67 13.09
N CYS A 32 -19.71 -51.53 13.25
CA CYS A 32 -19.33 -50.73 12.10
C CYS A 32 -18.27 -51.46 11.25
N PRO A 33 -18.50 -51.67 9.94
CA PRO A 33 -17.56 -52.36 9.06
C PRO A 33 -16.27 -51.55 8.87
N GLU A 34 -15.16 -52.23 8.61
CA GLU A 34 -13.89 -51.57 8.30
C GLU A 34 -14.01 -50.61 7.09
N GLY A 35 -13.31 -49.48 7.14
CA GLY A 35 -13.43 -48.42 6.14
C GLY A 35 -14.70 -47.56 6.24
N HIS A 36 -15.51 -47.76 7.28
CA HIS A 36 -16.67 -46.94 7.62
C HIS A 36 -16.61 -46.48 9.08
N TYR A 37 -17.34 -45.41 9.40
CA TYR A 37 -17.52 -44.94 10.77
C TYR A 37 -19.00 -44.81 11.10
N CYS A 38 -19.33 -45.03 12.38
CA CYS A 38 -20.69 -45.07 12.89
C CYS A 38 -20.79 -44.21 14.14
N ARG A 39 -21.50 -43.08 14.01
CA ARG A 39 -21.81 -42.14 15.10
C ARG A 39 -22.96 -42.64 15.96
N ILE A 40 -23.12 -42.05 17.14
CA ILE A 40 -24.30 -42.29 17.99
C ILE A 40 -25.57 -42.08 17.17
N GLY A 41 -26.46 -43.09 17.15
CA GLY A 41 -27.72 -43.05 16.42
C GLY A 41 -27.66 -43.45 14.93
N SER A 42 -26.50 -43.84 14.40
CA SER A 42 -26.36 -44.23 12.98
C SER A 42 -27.26 -45.41 12.61
N THR A 43 -27.98 -45.31 11.49
CA THR A 43 -28.78 -46.43 10.94
C THR A 43 -28.08 -47.15 9.79
N LYS A 44 -27.06 -46.52 9.22
CA LYS A 44 -26.22 -47.07 8.15
C LYS A 44 -24.77 -46.64 8.39
N PRO A 45 -23.78 -47.47 8.00
CA PRO A 45 -22.39 -47.09 8.11
C PRO A 45 -22.05 -45.97 7.10
N THR A 46 -21.31 -44.95 7.52
CA THR A 46 -20.85 -43.88 6.64
C THR A 46 -19.45 -44.20 6.14
N LYS A 47 -19.25 -44.20 4.81
CA LYS A 47 -17.95 -44.51 4.21
C LYS A 47 -16.94 -43.43 4.57
N CYS A 48 -15.72 -43.85 4.90
CA CYS A 48 -14.63 -42.92 5.20
C CYS A 48 -14.08 -42.32 3.91
N ASP A 49 -13.65 -41.06 3.97
CA ASP A 49 -13.01 -40.40 2.84
C ASP A 49 -11.68 -41.08 2.49
N PHE A 50 -11.21 -40.88 1.25
CA PHE A 50 -10.05 -41.56 0.69
C PHE A 50 -8.75 -41.46 1.53
N LEU A 51 -8.62 -40.44 2.37
CA LEU A 51 -7.44 -40.22 3.23
C LEU A 51 -7.67 -40.62 4.70
N ASP A 52 -8.85 -41.11 5.06
CA ASP A 52 -9.23 -41.40 6.44
C ASP A 52 -9.05 -42.88 6.78
N SER A 53 -8.50 -43.15 7.97
CA SER A 53 -8.28 -44.51 8.45
C SER A 53 -9.30 -44.83 9.53
N CYS A 54 -10.35 -45.56 9.17
CA CYS A 54 -11.38 -46.00 10.08
C CYS A 54 -11.14 -47.45 10.51
N SER A 55 -10.70 -47.65 11.74
CA SER A 55 -10.54 -48.98 12.35
C SER A 55 -11.81 -49.39 13.09
N GLY A 56 -12.85 -49.75 12.33
CA GLY A 56 -14.06 -50.43 12.81
C GLY A 56 -14.66 -49.85 14.10
N THR A 57 -14.87 -50.70 15.12
CA THR A 57 -15.57 -50.44 16.40
C THR A 57 -15.04 -49.27 17.24
N LYS A 58 -13.99 -48.56 16.80
CA LYS A 58 -13.62 -47.26 17.35
C LYS A 58 -14.54 -46.18 16.80
N ALA A 59 -15.53 -45.86 17.61
CA ALA A 59 -16.22 -44.59 17.79
C ALA A 59 -15.28 -43.36 17.68
N VAL A 60 -14.79 -43.06 16.49
CA VAL A 60 -13.95 -41.90 16.22
C VAL A 60 -14.35 -41.41 14.85
N ASN A 61 -14.90 -40.20 14.77
CA ASN A 61 -14.78 -39.38 13.57
C ASN A 61 -13.26 -39.31 13.32
N PRO A 62 -12.69 -39.95 12.28
CA PRO A 62 -11.24 -39.85 12.08
C PRO A 62 -10.95 -38.38 11.81
N GLY A 63 -10.13 -37.76 12.65
CA GLY A 63 -9.53 -36.48 12.32
C GLY A 63 -8.78 -36.70 11.02
N SER A 64 -9.35 -36.21 9.93
CA SER A 64 -8.96 -36.65 8.61
C SER A 64 -7.46 -36.46 8.36
N LYS A 65 -6.75 -37.42 7.74
CA LYS A 65 -5.33 -37.19 7.40
C LYS A 65 -5.14 -36.00 6.44
N TRP A 66 -6.23 -35.41 5.95
CA TRP A 66 -6.24 -34.08 5.33
C TRP A 66 -5.59 -32.99 6.19
N TYR A 67 -5.66 -33.03 7.53
CA TYR A 67 -4.90 -32.07 8.33
C TYR A 67 -3.38 -32.30 8.16
N LEU A 68 -2.91 -33.54 7.97
CA LEU A 68 -1.49 -33.82 7.67
C LEU A 68 -1.10 -33.31 6.28
N VAL A 69 -2.01 -33.39 5.30
CA VAL A 69 -1.81 -32.81 3.96
C VAL A 69 -1.79 -31.28 4.04
N LEU A 70 -2.71 -30.67 4.78
CA LEU A 70 -2.72 -29.23 5.05
C LEU A 70 -1.45 -28.79 5.81
N VAL A 71 -1.02 -29.53 6.83
CA VAL A 71 0.26 -29.33 7.53
C VAL A 71 1.42 -29.46 6.55
N ALA A 72 1.42 -30.46 5.66
CA ALA A 72 2.47 -30.64 4.66
C ALA A 72 2.48 -29.49 3.64
N CYS A 73 1.32 -29.04 3.17
CA CYS A 73 1.21 -27.90 2.25
C CYS A 73 1.60 -26.59 2.93
N VAL A 74 1.19 -26.37 4.18
CA VAL A 74 1.57 -25.22 5.01
C VAL A 74 3.06 -25.25 5.32
N THR A 75 3.64 -26.39 5.65
CA THR A 75 5.07 -26.51 5.92
C THR A 75 5.88 -26.35 4.64
N VAL A 76 5.48 -26.93 3.52
CA VAL A 76 6.12 -26.70 2.21
C VAL A 76 6.00 -25.23 1.79
N TYR A 77 4.85 -24.60 2.00
CA TYR A 77 4.67 -23.18 1.71
C TYR A 77 5.52 -22.30 2.63
N CYS A 78 5.52 -22.56 3.94
CA CYS A 78 6.37 -21.87 4.91
C CYS A 78 7.86 -22.09 4.60
N ILE A 79 8.28 -23.31 4.25
CA ILE A 79 9.65 -23.62 3.84
C ILE A 79 9.96 -22.91 2.52
N ALA A 80 9.04 -22.85 1.56
CA ALA A 80 9.24 -22.11 0.32
C ALA A 80 9.32 -20.60 0.57
N CYS A 81 8.52 -20.04 1.46
CA CYS A 81 8.58 -18.64 1.90
C CYS A 81 9.86 -18.33 2.67
N LEU A 82 10.27 -19.21 3.59
CA LEU A 82 11.51 -19.09 4.35
C LEU A 82 12.73 -19.32 3.47
N TYR A 83 12.66 -20.21 2.49
CA TYR A 83 13.72 -20.48 1.51
C TYR A 83 13.81 -19.35 0.49
N THR A 84 12.69 -18.78 0.04
CA THR A 84 12.71 -17.58 -0.83
C THR A 84 13.17 -16.34 -0.06
N ALA A 85 12.75 -16.16 1.19
CA ALA A 85 13.27 -15.11 2.06
C ALA A 85 14.75 -15.34 2.39
N TYR A 86 15.17 -16.55 2.72
CA TYR A 86 16.57 -16.93 2.93
C TYR A 86 17.38 -16.71 1.66
N LEU A 87 16.90 -17.19 0.52
CA LEU A 87 17.54 -16.93 -0.77
C LEU A 87 17.58 -15.44 -1.05
N TYR A 88 16.57 -14.64 -0.70
CA TYR A 88 16.57 -13.19 -0.94
C TYR A 88 17.50 -12.44 0.03
N LEU A 89 17.56 -12.86 1.29
CA LEU A 89 18.41 -12.29 2.34
C LEU A 89 19.89 -12.69 2.15
N ASN A 90 20.17 -13.93 1.76
CA ASN A 90 21.51 -14.41 1.42
C ASN A 90 21.91 -14.10 -0.03
N LYS A 91 20.98 -13.82 -0.94
CA LYS A 91 21.32 -13.25 -2.24
C LYS A 91 21.62 -11.76 -2.10
N LYS A 92 22.91 -11.51 -1.95
CA LYS A 92 23.71 -10.57 -2.78
C LYS A 92 23.48 -10.76 -4.31
N PHE A 93 22.26 -11.02 -4.79
CA PHE A 93 21.93 -11.23 -6.21
C PHE A 93 20.64 -10.46 -6.51
N PRO A 94 20.82 -9.18 -6.86
CA PRO A 94 21.34 -8.85 -8.18
C PRO A 94 22.76 -8.25 -8.15
N PHE A 95 23.54 -8.44 -7.09
CA PHE A 95 24.90 -7.95 -7.06
C PHE A 95 25.82 -8.70 -8.01
N ARG A 96 25.68 -10.03 -8.18
CA ARG A 96 26.47 -10.73 -9.21
C ARG A 96 26.00 -10.46 -10.62
N GLN A 97 24.71 -10.26 -10.90
CA GLN A 97 24.30 -9.91 -12.28
C GLN A 97 24.57 -8.44 -12.60
N ALA A 98 24.55 -7.53 -11.61
CA ALA A 98 24.99 -6.16 -11.79
C ALA A 98 26.52 -6.02 -11.74
N GLU A 99 27.26 -6.82 -10.96
CA GLU A 99 28.71 -6.95 -11.06
C GLU A 99 29.09 -7.62 -12.37
N ASP A 100 28.46 -8.72 -12.79
CA ASP A 100 28.72 -9.36 -14.09
C ASP A 100 28.31 -8.40 -15.23
N ASP A 101 27.19 -7.65 -15.12
CA ASP A 101 26.81 -6.62 -16.12
C ASP A 101 27.75 -5.40 -16.09
N VAL A 102 28.33 -5.02 -14.94
CA VAL A 102 29.29 -3.90 -14.76
C VAL A 102 30.72 -4.32 -15.13
N ILE A 103 31.13 -5.54 -14.82
CA ILE A 103 32.39 -6.17 -15.23
C ILE A 103 32.36 -6.39 -16.75
N GLU A 104 31.24 -6.83 -17.32
CA GLU A 104 31.03 -6.88 -18.77
C GLU A 104 30.94 -5.47 -19.40
N LEU A 105 30.61 -4.41 -18.63
CA LEU A 105 30.72 -3.02 -19.10
C LEU A 105 32.16 -2.51 -19.04
N ASP A 106 32.90 -2.81 -17.97
CA ASP A 106 34.32 -2.46 -17.81
C ASP A 106 35.18 -3.19 -18.85
N GLU A 107 34.90 -4.47 -19.15
CA GLU A 107 35.61 -5.23 -20.18
C GLU A 107 35.31 -4.74 -21.61
N VAL A 108 34.07 -4.31 -21.90
CA VAL A 108 33.69 -3.74 -23.21
C VAL A 108 34.20 -2.29 -23.36
N GLU A 109 34.18 -1.49 -22.29
CA GLU A 109 34.79 -0.17 -22.26
C GLU A 109 36.32 -0.25 -22.37
N ASP A 110 36.99 -1.24 -21.77
CA ASP A 110 38.44 -1.42 -21.93
C ASP A 110 38.82 -1.80 -23.37
N GLU A 111 38.00 -2.58 -24.10
CA GLU A 111 38.22 -2.86 -25.53
C GLU A 111 37.99 -1.64 -26.44
N GLU A 112 36.96 -0.82 -26.19
CA GLU A 112 36.70 0.41 -26.97
C GLU A 112 37.64 1.57 -26.59
N THR A 113 37.98 1.72 -25.30
CA THR A 113 38.92 2.74 -24.82
C THR A 113 40.36 2.38 -25.13
N ALA A 114 40.76 1.10 -25.26
CA ALA A 114 42.08 0.73 -25.78
C ALA A 114 42.31 1.18 -27.23
N LYS A 115 41.25 1.19 -28.06
CA LYS A 115 41.30 1.73 -29.44
C LYS A 115 41.31 3.26 -29.46
N SER A 116 40.67 3.92 -28.50
CA SER A 116 40.59 5.39 -28.42
C SER A 116 41.74 6.04 -27.60
N ARG A 117 42.45 5.29 -26.75
CA ARG A 117 43.55 5.77 -25.88
C ARG A 117 44.80 6.23 -26.62
N LYS A 118 44.95 5.92 -27.92
CA LYS A 118 46.08 6.45 -28.72
C LYS A 118 45.90 7.92 -29.14
N LYS A 119 44.79 8.60 -28.82
CA LYS A 119 44.54 9.97 -29.32
C LYS A 119 44.14 11.04 -28.31
N LEU A 120 43.97 10.76 -27.01
CA LEU A 120 43.48 11.79 -26.08
C LEU A 120 44.05 11.64 -24.67
N THR A 121 45.32 11.95 -24.50
CA THR A 121 45.87 12.26 -23.18
C THR A 121 45.30 13.60 -22.69
N ARG A 122 44.80 13.59 -21.44
CA ARG A 122 44.48 14.74 -20.58
C ARG A 122 43.15 15.46 -20.87
N ARG A 123 42.04 14.91 -20.36
CA ARG A 123 40.87 15.68 -19.91
C ARG A 123 40.41 15.18 -18.55
N GLN A 124 40.25 16.13 -17.62
CA GLN A 124 39.66 15.94 -16.29
C GLN A 124 38.30 15.25 -16.42
N SER A 125 38.01 14.35 -15.49
CA SER A 125 36.74 13.64 -15.32
C SER A 125 35.60 14.61 -15.03
N SER A 126 35.03 15.20 -16.08
CA SER A 126 33.71 15.81 -16.02
C SER A 126 32.66 14.71 -15.97
N VAL A 127 31.90 14.64 -14.88
CA VAL A 127 30.77 13.72 -14.69
C VAL A 127 29.82 13.84 -15.89
N THR A 128 29.79 12.81 -16.74
CA THR A 128 28.96 12.80 -17.95
C THR A 128 27.52 12.44 -17.59
N THR A 129 26.79 13.37 -16.96
CA THR A 129 25.33 13.25 -16.97
C THR A 129 24.85 13.49 -18.41
N PRO A 130 24.02 12.58 -18.97
CA PRO A 130 23.56 12.74 -20.34
C PRO A 130 22.74 14.04 -20.44
N LYS A 131 23.16 14.96 -21.33
CA LYS A 131 22.43 16.21 -21.60
C LYS A 131 20.95 15.89 -21.83
N PRO A 132 20.01 16.60 -21.19
CA PRO A 132 18.59 16.35 -21.39
C PRO A 132 18.26 16.52 -22.87
N LYS A 133 17.60 15.52 -23.46
CA LYS A 133 17.17 15.54 -24.87
C LYS A 133 16.21 16.69 -25.18
N PHE A 134 15.64 17.30 -24.13
CA PHE A 134 14.67 18.38 -24.18
C PHE A 134 14.87 19.29 -22.96
N THR A 135 15.08 20.58 -23.19
CA THR A 135 15.18 21.59 -22.14
C THR A 135 13.83 22.29 -21.97
N ILE A 136 13.46 22.58 -20.72
CA ILE A 136 12.20 23.25 -20.37
C ILE A 136 12.52 24.62 -19.79
N GLY A 137 12.12 25.66 -20.51
CA GLY A 137 11.97 27.01 -19.99
C GLY A 137 10.53 27.21 -19.53
N VAL A 138 10.34 27.70 -18.30
CA VAL A 138 9.02 28.02 -17.74
C VAL A 138 8.93 29.53 -17.58
N GLN A 139 8.00 30.14 -18.30
CA GLN A 139 7.64 31.54 -18.21
C GLN A 139 6.33 31.66 -17.43
N PHE A 140 6.27 32.57 -16.48
CA PHE A 140 5.07 32.84 -15.70
C PHE A 140 4.85 34.35 -15.66
N ARG A 141 3.61 34.78 -15.88
CA ARG A 141 3.20 36.18 -15.89
C ARG A 141 1.98 36.36 -15.00
N ASP A 142 2.08 37.31 -14.07
CA ASP A 142 1.06 37.65 -13.08
C ASP A 142 0.45 36.41 -12.42
N LEU A 143 1.31 35.48 -11.99
CA LEU A 143 0.86 34.20 -11.45
C LEU A 143 0.15 34.43 -10.12
N GLN A 144 -1.08 33.92 -10.01
CA GLN A 144 -1.92 34.08 -8.83
C GLN A 144 -2.42 32.73 -8.31
N LEU A 145 -2.47 32.60 -6.99
CA LEU A 145 -3.10 31.45 -6.33
C LEU A 145 -3.94 31.90 -5.14
N THR A 146 -5.24 31.66 -5.26
CA THR A 146 -6.22 31.84 -4.19
C THR A 146 -6.75 30.48 -3.76
N LEU A 147 -6.71 30.21 -2.46
CA LEU A 147 -7.26 28.99 -1.89
C LEU A 147 -8.80 28.99 -1.97
N PRO A 148 -9.46 27.82 -1.87
CA PRO A 148 -10.93 27.73 -1.87
C PRO A 148 -11.63 28.54 -0.77
N ASN A 149 -10.91 28.86 0.31
CA ASN A 149 -11.40 29.71 1.41
C ASN A 149 -11.28 31.22 1.12
N GLY A 150 -10.86 31.61 -0.10
CA GLY A 150 -10.72 33.01 -0.53
C GLY A 150 -9.39 33.66 -0.16
N ILE A 151 -8.50 32.98 0.57
CA ILE A 151 -7.20 33.53 0.95
C ILE A 151 -6.26 33.50 -0.26
N CYS A 152 -5.77 34.68 -0.67
CA CYS A 152 -4.77 34.80 -1.72
C CYS A 152 -3.36 34.57 -1.14
N ILE A 153 -2.67 33.54 -1.61
CA ILE A 153 -1.31 33.20 -1.15
C ILE A 153 -0.24 33.85 -2.04
N MET A 154 -0.56 34.05 -3.32
CA MET A 154 0.37 34.50 -4.33
C MET A 154 -0.28 35.48 -5.27
N GLN A 155 0.40 36.60 -5.53
CA GLN A 155 -0.09 37.70 -6.34
C GLN A 155 1.02 38.25 -7.22
N GLY A 156 0.82 38.31 -8.54
CA GLY A 156 1.70 39.08 -9.42
C GLY A 156 3.07 38.47 -9.71
N VAL A 157 3.32 37.19 -9.40
CA VAL A 157 4.66 36.61 -9.61
C VAL A 157 4.93 36.48 -11.12
N THR A 158 5.96 37.19 -11.59
CA THR A 158 6.31 37.27 -13.02
C THR A 158 7.80 37.05 -13.21
N GLY A 159 8.17 36.12 -14.10
CA GLY A 159 9.55 35.76 -14.37
C GLY A 159 9.69 34.57 -15.32
N GLU A 160 10.94 34.13 -15.48
CA GLU A 160 11.30 33.02 -16.36
C GLU A 160 12.38 32.15 -15.72
N LEU A 161 12.17 30.83 -15.73
CA LEU A 161 13.18 29.82 -15.38
C LEU A 161 13.66 29.16 -16.67
N LYS A 162 14.97 29.20 -16.95
CA LYS A 162 15.54 28.62 -18.17
C LYS A 162 16.30 27.32 -17.87
N GLY A 163 16.28 26.39 -18.82
CA GLY A 163 17.18 25.24 -18.80
C GLY A 163 18.64 25.70 -18.83
N GLY A 164 19.51 25.02 -18.09
CA GLY A 164 20.91 25.45 -17.94
C GLY A 164 21.18 26.28 -16.69
N GLN A 165 20.14 26.71 -15.96
CA GLN A 165 20.25 27.63 -14.84
C GLN A 165 19.85 26.97 -13.52
N PHE A 166 20.58 27.30 -12.46
CA PHE A 166 20.20 26.97 -11.10
C PHE A 166 19.60 28.22 -10.44
N THR A 167 18.28 28.20 -10.21
CA THR A 167 17.55 29.32 -9.61
C THR A 167 17.21 29.03 -8.15
N ALA A 168 17.67 29.89 -7.25
CA ALA A 168 17.28 29.86 -5.84
C ALA A 168 16.01 30.68 -5.61
N ILE A 169 15.08 30.14 -4.85
CA ILE A 169 13.85 30.80 -4.42
C ILE A 169 13.99 31.07 -2.93
N MET A 170 14.04 32.34 -2.55
CA MET A 170 14.22 32.79 -1.17
C MET A 170 13.12 33.79 -0.78
N GLY A 171 12.97 34.01 0.52
CA GLY A 171 11.95 34.88 1.09
C GLY A 171 11.57 34.44 2.50
N PRO A 172 10.97 35.32 3.32
CA PRO A 172 10.59 34.99 4.69
C PRO A 172 9.55 33.88 4.78
N SER A 173 9.34 33.36 5.98
CA SER A 173 8.27 32.40 6.26
C SER A 173 6.91 33.00 5.89
N GLY A 174 6.07 32.22 5.19
CA GLY A 174 4.78 32.71 4.70
C GLY A 174 4.81 33.47 3.36
N ALA A 175 5.98 33.67 2.73
CA ALA A 175 6.10 34.31 1.42
C ALA A 175 5.58 33.47 0.22
N GLY A 176 5.04 32.27 0.45
CA GLY A 176 4.49 31.43 -0.63
C GLY A 176 5.53 30.64 -1.44
N LYS A 177 6.75 30.41 -0.91
CA LYS A 177 7.85 29.68 -1.58
C LYS A 177 7.48 28.24 -2.00
N SER A 178 7.04 27.41 -1.06
CA SER A 178 6.63 26.01 -1.35
C SER A 178 5.35 25.96 -2.19
N THR A 179 4.49 26.99 -2.07
CA THR A 179 3.32 27.19 -2.92
C THR A 179 3.74 27.46 -4.37
N PHE A 180 4.76 28.29 -4.59
CA PHE A 180 5.33 28.57 -5.91
C PHE A 180 5.90 27.30 -6.54
N LEU A 181 6.69 26.52 -5.79
CA LEU A 181 7.17 25.22 -6.26
C LEU A 181 6.04 24.23 -6.58
N SER A 182 4.93 24.29 -5.84
CA SER A 182 3.75 23.45 -6.12
C SER A 182 3.06 23.82 -7.43
N LEU A 183 3.06 25.10 -7.81
CA LEU A 183 2.62 25.56 -9.13
C LEU A 183 3.60 25.13 -10.23
N LEU A 184 4.91 25.32 -10.01
CA LEU A 184 5.97 24.94 -10.96
C LEU A 184 6.10 23.43 -11.18
N SER A 185 5.67 22.62 -10.20
CA SER A 185 5.61 21.18 -10.34
C SER A 185 4.30 20.70 -10.97
N GLY A 186 3.32 21.59 -11.15
CA GLY A 186 1.99 21.23 -11.66
C GLY A 186 1.19 20.39 -10.65
N LYS A 187 1.49 20.47 -9.34
CA LYS A 187 0.64 19.89 -8.29
C LYS A 187 -0.67 20.67 -8.16
N THR A 188 -0.55 21.98 -8.16
CA THR A 188 -1.65 22.93 -8.06
C THR A 188 -1.74 23.71 -9.37
N GLU A 189 -2.95 24.10 -9.77
CA GLU A 189 -3.15 25.02 -10.89
C GLU A 189 -3.29 26.46 -10.39
N PRO A 190 -2.76 27.45 -11.13
CA PRO A 190 -2.94 28.85 -10.79
C PRO A 190 -4.42 29.24 -10.93
N THR A 191 -4.91 30.13 -10.06
CA THR A 191 -6.26 30.71 -10.16
C THR A 191 -6.30 31.91 -11.10
N GLY A 192 -5.15 32.53 -11.36
CA GLY A 192 -4.99 33.66 -12.27
C GLY A 192 -3.57 33.75 -12.82
N GLY A 193 -3.38 34.62 -13.81
CA GLY A 193 -2.13 34.72 -14.55
C GLY A 193 -1.98 33.69 -15.67
N THR A 194 -0.81 33.69 -16.31
CA THR A 194 -0.51 32.76 -17.39
C THR A 194 0.83 32.06 -17.17
N LEU A 195 0.87 30.79 -17.55
CA LEU A 195 2.08 29.98 -17.54
C LEU A 195 2.33 29.47 -18.96
N ALA A 196 3.56 29.62 -19.41
CA ALA A 196 4.02 29.16 -20.72
C ALA A 196 5.26 28.29 -20.58
N VAL A 197 5.29 27.18 -21.31
CA VAL A 197 6.43 26.27 -21.38
C VAL A 197 7.06 26.39 -22.76
N ASN A 198 8.34 26.76 -22.83
CA ASN A 198 9.07 26.99 -24.08
C ASN A 198 8.36 27.93 -25.06
N GLY A 199 7.57 28.85 -24.51
CA GLY A 199 6.84 29.85 -25.28
C GLY A 199 5.45 29.42 -25.75
N GLU A 200 4.90 28.31 -25.25
CA GLU A 200 3.51 27.90 -25.52
C GLU A 200 2.72 27.88 -24.21
N HIS A 201 1.51 28.46 -24.20
CA HIS A 201 0.62 28.37 -23.04
C HIS A 201 0.29 26.91 -22.76
N ALA A 202 0.65 26.43 -21.58
CA ALA A 202 0.46 25.04 -21.24
C ALA A 202 0.30 24.85 -19.73
N SER A 203 -0.48 23.85 -19.33
CA SER A 203 -0.55 23.44 -17.93
C SER A 203 0.65 22.57 -17.60
N LEU A 204 1.36 22.88 -16.52
CA LEU A 204 2.45 22.04 -16.03
C LEU A 204 1.99 20.64 -15.59
N LYS A 205 0.67 20.42 -15.42
CA LYS A 205 0.11 19.09 -15.23
C LYS A 205 0.48 18.13 -16.36
N ASP A 206 0.54 18.61 -17.60
CA ASP A 206 0.88 17.80 -18.77
C ASP A 206 2.37 17.42 -18.81
N TYR A 207 3.20 18.19 -18.10
CA TYR A 207 4.66 18.02 -18.02
C TYR A 207 5.11 17.25 -16.78
N ARG A 208 4.22 16.77 -15.90
CA ARG A 208 4.57 16.01 -14.67
C ARG A 208 5.54 14.84 -14.91
N LYS A 209 5.53 14.23 -16.10
CA LYS A 209 6.46 13.13 -16.47
C LYS A 209 7.91 13.57 -16.69
N VAL A 210 8.13 14.85 -16.95
CA VAL A 210 9.44 15.46 -17.22
C VAL A 210 9.84 16.48 -16.15
N VAL A 211 8.96 16.72 -15.17
CA VAL A 211 9.27 17.50 -13.97
C VAL A 211 9.57 16.54 -12.81
N GLY A 212 10.71 16.74 -12.15
CA GLY A 212 11.04 16.09 -10.88
C GLY A 212 10.70 17.03 -9.73
N PHE A 213 10.02 16.53 -8.70
CA PHE A 213 9.72 17.32 -7.50
C PHE A 213 10.26 16.60 -6.27
N VAL A 214 11.21 17.24 -5.58
CA VAL A 214 11.78 16.75 -4.32
C VAL A 214 11.07 17.47 -3.17
N PRO A 215 10.22 16.76 -2.39
CA PRO A 215 9.56 17.35 -1.22
C PRO A 215 10.53 17.66 -0.08
N GLN A 216 10.13 18.59 0.79
CA GLN A 216 10.84 18.92 2.04
C GLN A 216 10.95 17.70 2.97
N GLU A 217 9.90 16.89 3.07
CA GLU A 217 9.95 15.64 3.82
C GLU A 217 10.65 14.53 3.01
N ASP A 218 11.50 13.75 3.67
CA ASP A 218 12.22 12.64 3.05
C ASP A 218 11.34 11.39 2.91
N ILE A 219 10.42 11.43 1.95
CA ILE A 219 9.42 10.39 1.70
C ILE A 219 10.01 9.27 0.84
N MET A 220 10.39 8.16 1.44
CA MET A 220 10.86 6.96 0.75
C MET A 220 10.47 5.71 1.54
N ILE A 221 10.66 4.53 0.95
CA ILE A 221 10.36 3.27 1.62
C ILE A 221 11.55 2.92 2.52
N ARG A 222 11.29 2.89 3.83
CA ARG A 222 12.33 2.82 4.87
C ARG A 222 12.93 1.43 5.03
N GLU A 223 12.17 0.40 4.65
CA GLU A 223 12.55 -1.01 4.72
C GLU A 223 13.48 -1.44 3.57
N LEU A 224 13.58 -0.63 2.51
CA LEU A 224 14.39 -0.92 1.32
C LEU A 224 15.79 -0.31 1.43
N SER A 225 16.72 -0.81 0.62
CA SER A 225 18.06 -0.22 0.52
C SER A 225 18.04 1.05 -0.34
N VAL A 226 19.16 1.79 -0.30
CA VAL A 226 19.38 2.95 -1.17
C VAL A 226 19.23 2.57 -2.64
N GLU A 227 19.92 1.51 -3.09
CA GLU A 227 19.83 1.04 -4.48
C GLU A 227 18.41 0.61 -4.85
N GLU A 228 17.71 -0.12 -3.97
CA GLU A 228 16.36 -0.61 -4.24
C GLU A 228 15.35 0.53 -4.45
N ASN A 229 15.41 1.60 -3.64
CA ASN A 229 14.55 2.77 -3.80
C ASN A 229 14.82 3.49 -5.13
N ILE A 230 16.09 3.77 -5.44
CA ILE A 230 16.48 4.49 -6.66
C ILE A 230 16.17 3.65 -7.91
N ARG A 231 16.51 2.36 -7.88
CA ARG A 231 16.19 1.41 -8.93
C ARG A 231 14.69 1.28 -9.15
N HIS A 232 13.90 1.22 -8.09
CA HIS A 232 12.45 1.17 -8.24
C HIS A 232 11.91 2.41 -8.97
N SER A 233 12.35 3.62 -8.55
CA SER A 233 11.97 4.87 -9.23
C SER A 233 12.38 4.88 -10.70
N ALA A 234 13.61 4.46 -10.99
CA ALA A 234 14.15 4.38 -12.35
C ALA A 234 13.32 3.44 -13.24
N PHE A 235 13.02 2.23 -12.75
CA PHE A 235 12.30 1.24 -13.54
C PHE A 235 10.85 1.65 -13.80
N MET A 236 10.22 2.37 -12.86
CA MET A 236 8.85 2.89 -12.99
C MET A 236 8.76 4.07 -13.96
N ARG A 237 9.73 4.98 -13.95
CA ARG A 237 9.65 6.27 -14.65
C ARG A 237 10.46 6.35 -15.96
N LEU A 238 11.55 5.59 -16.08
CA LEU A 238 12.34 5.58 -17.32
C LEU A 238 11.55 4.90 -18.47
N PRO A 239 11.75 5.36 -19.72
CA PRO A 239 11.02 4.85 -20.88
C PRO A 239 11.03 3.32 -20.98
N ALA A 240 9.89 2.74 -21.38
CA ALA A 240 9.79 1.30 -21.58
C ALA A 240 10.70 0.78 -22.71
N SER A 241 11.07 1.63 -23.66
CA SER A 241 12.00 1.31 -24.76
C SER A 241 13.47 1.22 -24.33
N MET A 242 13.82 1.71 -23.14
CA MET A 242 15.18 1.62 -22.62
C MET A 242 15.43 0.21 -22.07
N SER A 243 16.53 -0.42 -22.50
CA SER A 243 16.91 -1.76 -22.04
C SER A 243 17.17 -1.77 -20.53
N ARG A 244 16.99 -2.94 -19.91
CA ARG A 244 17.23 -3.12 -18.48
C ARG A 244 18.66 -2.75 -18.07
N LYS A 245 19.67 -3.11 -18.88
CA LYS A 245 21.09 -2.76 -18.68
C LYS A 245 21.28 -1.24 -18.61
N LYS A 246 20.76 -0.49 -19.59
CA LYS A 246 20.84 0.99 -19.62
C LYS A 246 20.10 1.65 -18.45
N LYS A 247 18.98 1.08 -17.99
CA LYS A 247 18.29 1.59 -16.79
C LYS A 247 19.15 1.42 -15.54
N LEU A 248 19.88 0.31 -15.41
CA LEU A 248 20.77 0.07 -14.28
C LEU A 248 22.02 0.94 -14.32
N GLU A 249 22.62 1.09 -15.50
CA GLU A 249 23.73 2.01 -15.74
C GLU A 249 23.37 3.43 -15.28
N ARG A 250 22.17 3.91 -15.66
CA ARG A 250 21.67 5.21 -15.20
C ARG A 250 21.51 5.30 -13.68
N VAL A 251 21.05 4.23 -13.02
CA VAL A 251 20.95 4.19 -11.56
C VAL A 251 22.33 4.38 -10.93
N TYR A 252 23.33 3.63 -11.39
CA TYR A 252 24.69 3.72 -10.84
C TYR A 252 25.34 5.09 -11.12
N GLN A 253 25.15 5.67 -12.32
CA GLN A 253 25.62 7.03 -12.64
C GLN A 253 25.04 8.08 -11.68
N VAL A 254 23.74 8.00 -11.38
CA VAL A 254 23.10 8.93 -10.43
C VAL A 254 23.65 8.72 -9.02
N MET A 255 23.79 7.46 -8.60
CA MET A 255 24.33 7.14 -7.28
C MET A 255 25.78 7.61 -7.13
N GLU A 256 26.58 7.54 -8.18
CA GLU A 256 27.95 8.07 -8.20
C GLU A 256 27.95 9.59 -8.08
N SER A 257 27.14 10.28 -8.88
CA SER A 257 27.07 11.75 -8.88
C SER A 257 26.66 12.36 -7.53
N LEU A 258 25.93 11.60 -6.70
CA LEU A 258 25.48 12.03 -5.38
C LEU A 258 26.26 11.36 -4.24
N ASP A 259 27.36 10.67 -4.53
CA ASP A 259 28.20 9.95 -3.55
C ASP A 259 27.37 8.99 -2.67
N LEU A 260 26.53 8.18 -3.32
CA LEU A 260 25.68 7.17 -2.70
C LEU A 260 26.17 5.74 -2.93
N LEU A 261 27.18 5.53 -3.80
CA LEU A 261 27.69 4.18 -4.14
C LEU A 261 28.18 3.41 -2.90
N ARG A 262 28.87 4.09 -1.98
CA ARG A 262 29.41 3.47 -0.75
C ARG A 262 28.32 2.91 0.17
N ILE A 263 27.11 3.49 0.12
CA ILE A 263 25.97 3.11 0.96
C ILE A 263 24.85 2.42 0.17
N ARG A 264 25.14 1.94 -1.06
CA ARG A 264 24.12 1.40 -1.97
C ARG A 264 23.28 0.26 -1.38
N SER A 265 23.92 -0.60 -0.60
CA SER A 265 23.31 -1.76 0.04
C SER A 265 22.76 -1.48 1.44
N SER A 266 22.98 -0.28 1.99
CA SER A 266 22.49 0.10 3.31
C SER A 266 20.98 0.31 3.27
N ILE A 267 20.29 -0.19 4.30
CA ILE A 267 18.85 0.03 4.51
C ILE A 267 18.64 1.51 4.89
N ILE A 268 17.59 2.14 4.35
CA ILE A 268 17.27 3.54 4.64
C ILE A 268 17.03 3.73 6.15
N GLY A 269 16.23 2.85 6.75
CA GLY A 269 15.93 2.84 8.18
C GLY A 269 14.90 3.89 8.60
N ASP A 270 14.45 3.76 9.84
CA ASP A 270 13.54 4.68 10.50
C ASP A 270 14.08 5.14 11.86
N GLU A 271 13.21 5.66 12.73
CA GLU A 271 13.60 6.11 14.07
C GLU A 271 13.88 4.94 15.02
N ILE A 272 13.35 3.75 14.70
CA ILE A 272 13.45 2.53 15.51
C ILE A 272 14.61 1.66 15.01
N ILE A 273 14.67 1.45 13.70
CA ILE A 273 15.69 0.71 12.95
C ILE A 273 16.71 1.71 12.41
N ARG A 274 17.87 1.76 13.06
CA ARG A 274 18.98 2.61 12.61
C ARG A 274 19.34 2.31 11.16
N GLY A 275 19.30 3.33 10.32
CA GLY A 275 19.73 3.27 8.92
C GLY A 275 20.77 4.32 8.56
N ILE A 276 20.62 4.93 7.39
CA ILE A 276 21.54 5.95 6.87
C ILE A 276 21.33 7.31 7.55
N SER A 277 22.32 8.21 7.45
CA SER A 277 22.24 9.54 8.07
C SER A 277 21.18 10.43 7.42
N GLY A 278 20.75 11.50 8.11
CA GLY A 278 19.81 12.49 7.57
C GLY A 278 20.26 13.08 6.23
N GLY A 279 21.54 13.46 6.13
CA GLY A 279 22.08 14.00 4.88
C GLY A 279 22.22 12.98 3.76
N GLN A 280 22.44 11.71 4.08
CA GLN A 280 22.36 10.63 3.09
C GLN A 280 20.92 10.45 2.61
N ARG A 281 19.91 10.49 3.49
CA ARG A 281 18.48 10.42 3.10
C ARG A 281 18.09 11.55 2.15
N LYS A 282 18.54 12.78 2.40
CA LYS A 282 18.32 13.92 1.50
C LYS A 282 18.87 13.67 0.10
N ARG A 283 20.11 13.17 0.01
CA ARG A 283 20.73 12.82 -1.29
C ARG A 283 19.98 11.69 -2.00
N VAL A 284 19.51 10.67 -1.27
CA VAL A 284 18.65 9.61 -1.85
C VAL A 284 17.33 10.16 -2.37
N ASN A 285 16.71 11.09 -1.63
CA ASN A 285 15.47 11.75 -2.02
C ASN A 285 15.61 12.50 -3.36
N VAL A 286 16.74 13.20 -3.54
CA VAL A 286 17.12 13.84 -4.81
C VAL A 286 17.39 12.80 -5.90
N ALA A 287 18.15 11.73 -5.60
CA ALA A 287 18.47 10.66 -6.54
C ALA A 287 17.22 9.98 -7.12
N MET A 288 16.20 9.75 -6.30
CA MET A 288 14.92 9.16 -6.72
C MET A 288 14.19 9.99 -7.77
N GLU A 289 14.35 11.33 -7.76
CA GLU A 289 13.80 12.20 -8.81
C GLU A 289 14.72 12.33 -10.00
N LEU A 290 16.03 12.46 -9.76
CA LEU A 290 17.05 12.68 -10.79
C LEU A 290 17.17 11.49 -11.76
N VAL A 291 17.00 10.26 -11.26
CA VAL A 291 17.10 9.03 -12.08
C VAL A 291 16.04 8.93 -13.18
N ALA A 292 14.97 9.74 -13.10
CA ALA A 292 13.93 9.79 -14.12
C ALA A 292 14.26 10.73 -15.30
N ASP A 293 15.48 11.29 -15.35
CA ASP A 293 15.91 12.30 -16.33
C ASP A 293 14.92 13.46 -16.47
N PRO A 294 14.67 14.22 -15.38
CA PRO A 294 13.82 15.38 -15.42
C PRO A 294 14.45 16.51 -16.24
N SER A 295 13.62 17.26 -16.97
CA SER A 295 14.01 18.49 -17.67
C SER A 295 13.89 19.72 -16.77
N LEU A 296 13.02 19.66 -15.76
CA LEU A 296 12.88 20.63 -14.67
C LEU A 296 12.95 19.87 -13.34
N LEU A 297 13.85 20.26 -12.45
CA LEU A 297 13.97 19.71 -11.11
C LEU A 297 13.63 20.80 -10.08
N ALA A 298 12.50 20.62 -9.39
CA ALA A 298 12.02 21.48 -8.33
C ALA A 298 12.33 20.86 -6.96
N LEU A 299 13.07 21.56 -6.09
CA LEU A 299 13.47 21.07 -4.77
C LEU A 299 12.97 21.98 -3.66
N ASP A 300 12.21 21.43 -2.73
CA ASP A 300 11.70 22.17 -1.56
C ASP A 300 12.65 21.97 -0.38
N GLU A 301 13.43 23.00 -0.02
CA GLU A 301 14.41 23.00 1.07
C GLU A 301 15.39 21.82 1.08
N PRO A 302 16.15 21.58 -0.01
CA PRO A 302 17.07 20.44 -0.09
C PRO A 302 18.26 20.51 0.89
N THR A 303 18.57 21.70 1.41
CA THR A 303 19.67 21.95 2.36
C THR A 303 19.24 21.93 3.83
N SER A 304 17.93 21.83 4.11
CA SER A 304 17.43 21.85 5.49
C SER A 304 17.82 20.59 6.25
N GLY A 305 18.34 20.76 7.47
CA GLY A 305 18.81 19.67 8.33
C GLY A 305 20.15 19.04 7.90
N LEU A 306 20.87 19.66 6.96
CA LEU A 306 22.23 19.26 6.58
C LEU A 306 23.29 20.10 7.31
N ASP A 307 24.47 19.51 7.53
CA ASP A 307 25.66 20.29 7.86
C ASP A 307 26.11 21.14 6.66
N SER A 308 26.96 22.14 6.92
CA SER A 308 27.34 23.08 5.88
C SER A 308 28.13 22.44 4.73
N THR A 309 28.98 21.47 5.03
CA THR A 309 29.82 20.82 4.01
C THR A 309 28.97 19.96 3.09
N THR A 310 28.05 19.17 3.66
CA THR A 310 27.10 18.39 2.85
C THR A 310 26.16 19.28 2.04
N SER A 311 25.75 20.43 2.57
CA SER A 311 24.92 21.41 1.84
C SER A 311 25.65 21.99 0.63
N SER A 312 26.92 22.40 0.80
CA SER A 312 27.73 22.93 -0.31
C SER A 312 27.91 21.89 -1.41
N ASN A 313 28.31 20.66 -1.06
CA ASN A 313 28.49 19.57 -2.03
C ASN A 313 27.20 19.26 -2.81
N LEU A 314 26.04 19.30 -2.14
CA LEU A 314 24.74 19.10 -2.80
C LEU A 314 24.44 20.25 -3.77
N CYS A 315 24.63 21.51 -3.37
CA CYS A 315 24.41 22.67 -4.24
C CYS A 315 25.37 22.70 -5.44
N GLU A 316 26.63 22.31 -5.26
CA GLU A 316 27.59 22.13 -6.36
C GLU A 316 27.11 21.07 -7.34
N THR A 317 26.67 19.91 -6.84
CA THR A 317 26.13 18.84 -7.69
C THR A 317 24.89 19.30 -8.47
N LEU A 318 24.00 20.07 -7.84
CA LEU A 318 22.83 20.67 -8.50
C LEU A 318 23.21 21.72 -9.54
N SER A 319 24.24 22.53 -9.26
CA SER A 319 24.79 23.50 -10.22
C SER A 319 25.39 22.80 -11.43
N ASP A 320 26.16 21.73 -11.23
CA ASP A 320 26.74 20.93 -12.32
C ASP A 320 25.66 20.21 -13.14
N LEU A 321 24.60 19.73 -12.48
CA LEU A 321 23.42 19.20 -13.16
C LEU A 321 22.76 20.29 -14.02
N ALA A 322 22.58 21.50 -13.49
CA ALA A 322 22.00 22.62 -14.23
C ALA A 322 22.83 22.92 -15.48
N LYS A 323 24.16 22.99 -15.38
CA LYS A 323 25.08 23.22 -16.52
C LYS A 323 24.91 22.24 -17.67
N THR A 324 24.37 21.05 -17.43
CA THR A 324 24.09 20.07 -18.50
C THR A 324 22.88 20.43 -19.35
N GLY A 325 22.05 21.38 -18.92
CA GLY A 325 20.86 21.87 -19.61
C GLY A 325 19.55 21.63 -18.83
N VAL A 326 19.61 20.99 -17.65
CA VAL A 326 18.45 20.83 -16.77
C VAL A 326 18.08 22.19 -16.17
N ASN A 327 16.79 22.47 -16.03
CA ASN A 327 16.30 23.62 -15.28
C ASN A 327 16.20 23.22 -13.80
N VAL A 328 16.95 23.86 -12.91
CA VAL A 328 16.93 23.52 -11.48
C VAL A 328 16.39 24.70 -10.70
N ALA A 329 15.34 24.47 -9.91
CA ALA A 329 14.74 25.46 -9.03
C ALA A 329 14.71 24.90 -7.60
N ALA A 330 15.30 25.60 -6.64
CA ALA A 330 15.32 25.16 -5.25
C ALA A 330 14.86 26.26 -4.30
N VAL A 331 14.01 25.92 -3.33
CA VAL A 331 13.74 26.79 -2.18
C VAL A 331 14.90 26.65 -1.21
N ILE A 332 15.59 27.76 -0.92
CA ILE A 332 16.77 27.79 -0.06
C ILE A 332 16.52 28.79 1.07
N HIS A 333 16.83 28.37 2.29
CA HIS A 333 16.74 29.22 3.49
C HIS A 333 18.15 29.63 3.92
N GLN A 334 18.44 30.94 3.94
CA GLN A 334 19.69 31.53 4.47
C GLN A 334 20.98 30.77 4.06
N PRO A 335 21.35 30.77 2.76
CA PRO A 335 22.56 30.11 2.28
C PRO A 335 23.82 30.84 2.73
N LYS A 336 24.91 30.08 2.96
CA LYS A 336 26.25 30.65 3.04
C LYS A 336 26.63 31.33 1.72
N ILE A 337 27.54 32.31 1.78
CA ILE A 337 28.01 33.05 0.61
C ILE A 337 28.58 32.14 -0.50
N GLU A 338 29.27 31.06 -0.12
CA GLU A 338 29.78 30.05 -1.07
C GLU A 338 28.65 29.40 -1.85
N ILE A 339 27.55 29.04 -1.18
CA ILE A 339 26.36 28.44 -1.79
C ILE A 339 25.62 29.48 -2.65
N LEU A 340 25.47 30.71 -2.17
CA LEU A 340 24.82 31.79 -2.90
C LEU A 340 25.46 32.00 -4.28
N ARG A 341 26.80 31.96 -4.34
CA ARG A 341 27.57 32.09 -5.59
C ARG A 341 27.39 30.94 -6.58
N THR A 342 26.84 29.80 -6.16
CA THR A 342 26.54 28.68 -7.07
C THR A 342 25.25 28.89 -7.88
N PHE A 343 24.38 29.80 -7.43
CA PHE A 343 23.10 30.09 -8.07
C PHE A 343 23.30 31.02 -9.27
N SER A 344 22.70 30.65 -10.40
CA SER A 344 22.70 31.51 -11.60
C SER A 344 21.73 32.67 -11.43
N ASN A 345 20.55 32.40 -10.86
CA ASN A 345 19.53 33.40 -10.61
C ASN A 345 18.97 33.25 -9.18
N VAL A 346 18.37 34.33 -8.70
CA VAL A 346 17.63 34.37 -7.44
C VAL A 346 16.24 34.97 -7.69
N LEU A 347 15.21 34.30 -7.15
CA LEU A 347 13.86 34.82 -6.99
C LEU A 347 13.64 35.13 -5.51
N LEU A 348 13.46 36.41 -5.20
CA LEU A 348 13.09 36.87 -3.86
C LEU A 348 11.58 37.13 -3.80
N LEU A 349 10.90 36.42 -2.91
CA LEU A 349 9.48 36.58 -2.64
C LEU A 349 9.27 37.29 -1.30
N GLY A 350 8.41 38.29 -1.27
CA GLY A 350 7.95 38.92 -0.03
C GLY A 350 6.65 38.29 0.49
N VAL A 351 6.20 38.78 1.66
CA VAL A 351 4.93 38.36 2.27
C VAL A 351 3.76 38.64 1.30
N GLY A 352 2.83 37.69 1.20
CA GLY A 352 1.73 37.76 0.20
C GLY A 352 2.10 37.19 -1.17
N GLY A 353 3.30 36.62 -1.32
CA GLY A 353 3.74 35.95 -2.54
C GLY A 353 3.86 36.91 -3.72
N ARG A 354 4.38 38.12 -3.46
CA ARG A 354 4.75 39.12 -4.47
C ARG A 354 6.26 39.08 -4.70
N THR A 355 6.70 39.38 -5.92
CA THR A 355 8.12 39.37 -6.27
C THR A 355 8.80 40.66 -5.80
N VAL A 356 9.94 40.53 -5.12
CA VAL A 356 10.82 41.65 -4.74
C VAL A 356 12.00 41.77 -5.69
N TYR A 357 12.52 40.64 -6.16
CA TYR A 357 13.62 40.59 -7.11
C TYR A 357 13.56 39.27 -7.89
N MET A 358 13.88 39.31 -9.18
CA MET A 358 14.08 38.13 -10.01
C MET A 358 15.16 38.43 -11.05
N GLY A 359 16.30 37.77 -10.97
CA GLY A 359 17.38 38.01 -11.92
C GLY A 359 18.67 37.28 -11.57
N PRO A 360 19.76 37.59 -12.29
CA PRO A 360 21.08 37.04 -12.00
C PRO A 360 21.52 37.37 -10.57
N THR A 361 22.20 36.42 -9.92
CA THR A 361 22.69 36.63 -8.54
C THR A 361 23.67 37.80 -8.45
N GLU A 362 24.50 38.01 -9.48
CA GLU A 362 25.50 39.09 -9.54
C GLU A 362 24.88 40.50 -9.52
N ASN A 363 23.67 40.67 -10.06
CA ASN A 363 23.00 41.96 -10.15
C ASN A 363 22.16 42.28 -8.90
N MET A 364 22.04 41.33 -7.97
CA MET A 364 21.19 41.47 -6.79
C MET A 364 21.68 42.63 -5.90
N GLU A 365 22.99 42.71 -5.66
CA GLU A 365 23.59 43.76 -4.83
C GLU A 365 23.37 45.15 -5.44
N SER A 366 23.65 45.32 -6.73
CA SER A 366 23.46 46.60 -7.42
C SER A 366 22.00 47.06 -7.47
N TYR A 367 21.04 46.12 -7.49
CA TYR A 367 19.61 46.47 -7.43
C TYR A 367 19.24 47.05 -6.06
N PHE A 368 19.61 46.37 -4.97
CA PHE A 368 19.29 46.82 -3.62
C PHE A 368 20.02 48.11 -3.23
N ASP A 369 21.25 48.29 -3.67
CA ASP A 369 22.00 49.54 -3.53
C ASP A 369 21.24 50.71 -4.19
N GLY A 370 20.74 50.52 -5.42
CA GLY A 370 19.97 51.53 -6.15
C GLY A 370 18.59 51.87 -5.59
N ILE A 371 18.09 51.13 -4.60
CA ILE A 371 16.84 51.42 -3.89
C ILE A 371 17.05 51.78 -2.41
N GLY A 372 18.28 52.15 -2.02
CA GLY A 372 18.60 52.67 -0.69
C GLY A 372 18.87 51.61 0.38
N PHE A 373 19.32 50.42 -0.03
CA PHE A 373 19.76 49.32 0.84
C PHE A 373 21.17 48.84 0.45
N PRO A 374 22.21 49.68 0.67
CA PRO A 374 23.60 49.31 0.39
C PRO A 374 24.02 48.14 1.30
N LEU A 375 24.68 47.13 0.72
CA LEU A 375 25.17 45.99 1.48
C LEU A 375 26.36 46.42 2.37
N PRO A 376 26.30 46.23 3.71
CA PRO A 376 27.42 46.53 4.59
C PRO A 376 28.62 45.61 4.35
N ASP A 377 29.82 46.15 4.57
CA ASP A 377 31.07 45.38 4.49
C ASP A 377 31.01 44.13 5.40
N GLN A 378 31.48 43.00 4.87
CA GLN A 378 31.58 41.70 5.57
C GLN A 378 30.24 41.04 5.95
N MET A 379 29.10 41.54 5.48
CA MET A 379 27.81 40.88 5.70
C MET A 379 27.49 39.88 4.58
N ASN A 380 26.77 38.81 4.90
CA ASN A 380 26.28 37.86 3.91
C ASN A 380 25.11 38.49 3.12
N PRO A 381 25.20 38.66 1.79
CA PRO A 381 24.15 39.29 1.00
C PRO A 381 22.80 38.59 1.16
N ALA A 382 22.80 37.26 1.25
CA ALA A 382 21.56 36.50 1.40
C ALA A 382 20.85 36.77 2.72
N ASP A 383 21.59 36.97 3.81
CA ASP A 383 21.01 37.26 5.12
C ASP A 383 20.51 38.71 5.17
N TYR A 384 21.33 39.65 4.69
CA TYR A 384 20.98 41.07 4.65
C TYR A 384 19.71 41.34 3.83
N PHE A 385 19.61 40.83 2.60
CA PHE A 385 18.42 41.07 1.78
C PHE A 385 17.18 40.34 2.30
N MET A 386 17.33 39.23 3.01
CA MET A 386 16.21 38.59 3.69
C MET A 386 15.67 39.45 4.84
N ASP A 387 16.54 40.12 5.58
CA ASP A 387 16.18 41.06 6.64
C ASP A 387 15.53 42.34 6.07
N VAL A 388 16.00 42.83 4.91
CA VAL A 388 15.33 43.92 4.16
C VAL A 388 13.89 43.52 3.79
N ILE A 389 13.70 42.33 3.21
CA ILE A 389 12.37 41.83 2.81
C ILE A 389 11.45 41.62 4.03
N ALA A 390 12.03 41.24 5.17
CA ALA A 390 11.30 41.11 6.42
C ALA A 390 10.90 42.48 7.03
N GLY A 391 11.49 43.59 6.56
CA GLY A 391 11.29 44.93 7.09
C GLY A 391 12.06 45.19 8.37
N LEU A 392 13.17 44.48 8.61
CA LEU A 392 14.02 44.63 9.80
C LEU A 392 15.09 45.72 9.61
N ILE A 393 15.38 46.08 8.36
CA ILE A 393 16.38 47.09 7.99
C ILE A 393 15.64 48.33 7.48
N PRO A 394 15.86 49.52 8.07
CA PRO A 394 15.31 50.77 7.56
C PRO A 394 16.02 51.17 6.26
N CYS A 395 15.30 51.82 5.35
CA CYS A 395 15.90 52.38 4.13
C CYS A 395 16.71 53.64 4.47
N GLU A 396 17.92 53.77 3.92
CA GLU A 396 18.77 54.94 4.16
C GLU A 396 18.21 56.20 3.49
N ASP A 397 17.64 56.04 2.29
CA ASP A 397 17.12 57.15 1.47
C ASP A 397 15.71 57.61 1.87
N ASN A 398 14.93 56.75 2.53
CA ASN A 398 13.53 57.03 2.89
C ASN A 398 13.15 56.49 4.29
N PRO A 399 13.05 57.37 5.31
CA PRO A 399 12.67 56.99 6.66
C PRO A 399 11.25 56.43 6.81
N ASP A 400 10.32 56.80 5.91
CA ASP A 400 8.93 56.37 5.92
C ASP A 400 8.67 55.08 5.10
N PHE A 401 9.75 54.45 4.63
CA PHE A 401 9.70 53.27 3.77
C PHE A 401 8.95 52.10 4.44
N ARG A 402 8.01 51.51 3.70
CA ARG A 402 7.30 50.31 4.10
C ARG A 402 7.76 49.13 3.27
N LYS A 403 7.80 47.95 3.86
CA LYS A 403 8.19 46.71 3.16
C LYS A 403 7.29 46.41 1.94
N GLU A 404 6.05 46.89 1.94
CA GLU A 404 5.14 46.74 0.80
C GLU A 404 5.58 47.56 -0.43
N ASP A 405 6.35 48.63 -0.23
CA ASP A 405 6.83 49.50 -1.30
C ASP A 405 7.89 48.78 -2.16
N LEU A 406 8.58 47.76 -1.61
CA LEU A 406 9.54 46.91 -2.35
C LEU A 406 8.93 46.29 -3.61
N PHE A 407 7.63 45.96 -3.56
CA PHE A 407 6.96 45.32 -4.68
C PHE A 407 6.74 46.28 -5.85
N ASP A 408 6.40 47.54 -5.54
CA ASP A 408 6.10 48.54 -6.55
C ASP A 408 7.42 49.06 -7.16
N LEU A 409 8.48 49.18 -6.35
CA LEU A 409 9.84 49.47 -6.81
C LEU A 409 10.35 48.43 -7.82
N TRP A 410 10.08 47.15 -7.58
CA TRP A 410 10.48 46.08 -8.50
C TRP A 410 9.74 46.16 -9.84
N GLU A 411 8.44 46.43 -9.81
CA GLU A 411 7.64 46.60 -11.03
C GLU A 411 8.08 47.83 -11.84
N ASP A 412 8.46 48.93 -11.16
CA ASP A 412 9.02 50.10 -11.84
C ASP A 412 10.43 49.86 -12.38
N HIS A 413 11.26 49.09 -11.67
CA HIS A 413 12.57 48.66 -12.16
C HIS A 413 12.44 47.79 -13.43
N LYS A 414 11.44 46.90 -13.50
CA LYS A 414 11.13 46.14 -14.72
C LYS A 414 10.75 47.04 -15.89
N LYS A 415 9.87 48.04 -15.65
CA LYS A 415 9.48 49.02 -16.67
C LYS A 415 10.70 49.80 -17.20
N LYS A 416 11.59 50.27 -16.29
CA LYS A 416 12.78 51.06 -16.62
C LYS A 416 13.88 50.25 -17.33
N SER A 417 14.09 48.99 -16.92
CA SER A 417 15.11 48.09 -17.51
C SER A 417 14.76 47.59 -18.92
N GLY A 418 13.63 48.04 -19.50
CA GLY A 418 13.20 47.61 -20.84
C GLY A 418 12.81 46.13 -20.91
N SER A 419 12.56 45.49 -19.77
CA SER A 419 12.12 44.09 -19.68
C SER A 419 10.60 43.94 -19.76
N VAL A 420 9.92 44.92 -20.36
CA VAL A 420 8.50 44.78 -20.74
C VAL A 420 8.45 44.11 -22.11
N ASP A 421 7.89 42.92 -22.07
CA ASP A 421 7.28 42.13 -23.14
C ASP A 421 6.21 42.90 -23.96
N ASP A 422 6.48 44.13 -24.42
CA ASP A 422 5.51 45.00 -25.11
C ASP A 422 5.93 45.42 -26.53
N GLN A 423 6.17 44.44 -27.39
CA GLN A 423 5.76 44.58 -28.79
C GLN A 423 5.05 43.32 -29.25
N ASN A 424 3.70 43.39 -29.21
CA ASN A 424 2.74 42.44 -29.78
C ASN A 424 2.80 41.01 -29.26
N GLY A 425 2.01 40.68 -28.22
CA GLY A 425 1.14 39.49 -28.12
C GLY A 425 1.63 38.12 -28.61
N LYS A 426 2.94 37.93 -28.79
CA LYS A 426 3.57 36.77 -29.37
C LYS A 426 4.68 36.40 -28.43
N ILE A 427 4.36 35.38 -27.64
CA ILE A 427 5.35 34.59 -26.94
C ILE A 427 6.52 34.34 -27.90
N ARG A 428 7.76 34.61 -27.45
CA ARG A 428 8.97 34.50 -28.29
C ARG A 428 8.93 33.20 -29.08
N LYS A 429 8.98 33.29 -30.42
CA LYS A 429 8.97 32.10 -31.29
C LYS A 429 10.09 31.16 -30.88
N PRO A 430 9.83 29.84 -30.73
CA PRO A 430 10.84 28.88 -30.35
C PRO A 430 12.02 28.90 -31.34
N SER A 431 13.24 28.78 -30.83
CA SER A 431 14.40 28.44 -31.66
C SER A 431 14.09 27.10 -32.36
N LYS A 432 14.54 26.92 -33.62
CA LYS A 432 14.16 25.76 -34.46
C LYS A 432 14.49 24.39 -33.83
N SER A 433 15.24 24.32 -32.73
CA SER A 433 15.56 23.11 -31.97
C SER A 433 14.56 22.75 -30.85
N SER A 434 13.64 23.64 -30.44
CA SER A 434 12.74 23.41 -29.28
C SER A 434 11.32 22.96 -29.63
N LYS A 435 10.98 22.80 -30.92
CA LYS A 435 9.65 22.36 -31.42
C LYS A 435 9.27 20.90 -31.12
N LYS A 436 10.09 20.13 -30.41
CA LYS A 436 9.70 18.78 -30.01
C LYS A 436 8.87 18.88 -28.74
N SER A 437 7.54 18.77 -28.85
CA SER A 437 6.68 18.39 -27.71
C SER A 437 7.37 17.27 -26.93
N PRO A 438 7.31 17.20 -25.59
CA PRO A 438 7.99 16.16 -24.81
C PRO A 438 7.66 14.81 -25.43
N GLY A 439 8.62 14.26 -26.18
CA GLY A 439 8.35 13.19 -27.13
C GLY A 439 7.76 12.04 -26.36
N ASN A 440 6.50 11.69 -26.65
CA ASN A 440 5.65 10.74 -25.96
C ASN A 440 6.46 9.71 -25.16
N ARG A 441 6.89 10.06 -23.93
CA ARG A 441 7.59 9.12 -23.04
C ARG A 441 6.51 8.11 -22.68
N LYS A 442 6.49 6.99 -23.41
CA LYS A 442 5.61 5.87 -23.13
C LYS A 442 5.98 5.40 -21.73
N ALA A 443 5.10 5.72 -20.79
CA ALA A 443 5.21 5.27 -19.42
C ALA A 443 5.28 3.74 -19.40
N THR A 444 5.82 3.19 -18.32
CA THR A 444 5.75 1.76 -18.07
C THR A 444 4.31 1.26 -18.20
N GLY A 445 4.13 0.14 -18.91
CA GLY A 445 2.82 -0.47 -19.09
C GLY A 445 2.21 -0.87 -17.73
N PHE A 446 0.89 -0.92 -17.66
CA PHE A 446 0.14 -1.25 -16.44
C PHE A 446 0.64 -2.57 -15.80
N ILE A 447 0.83 -3.61 -16.60
CA ILE A 447 1.29 -4.94 -16.14
C ILE A 447 2.69 -4.84 -15.51
N ASN A 448 3.60 -4.12 -16.14
CA ASN A 448 4.96 -3.93 -15.63
C ASN A 448 4.96 -3.10 -14.34
N GLN A 449 4.12 -2.07 -14.25
CA GLN A 449 3.94 -1.30 -13.01
C GLN A 449 3.44 -2.19 -11.88
N THR A 450 2.37 -2.95 -12.12
CA THR A 450 1.81 -3.89 -11.13
C THR A 450 2.84 -4.93 -10.70
N TYR A 451 3.61 -5.50 -11.63
CA TYR A 451 4.65 -6.48 -11.30
C TYR A 451 5.77 -5.87 -10.44
N LEU A 452 6.26 -4.68 -10.77
CA LEU A 452 7.30 -4.00 -10.00
C LEU A 452 6.83 -3.63 -8.59
N LEU A 453 5.59 -3.16 -8.47
CA LEU A 453 4.96 -2.84 -7.19
C LEU A 453 4.68 -4.10 -6.37
N PHE A 454 4.24 -5.19 -7.00
CA PHE A 454 4.02 -6.48 -6.35
C PHE A 454 5.32 -7.05 -5.82
N LYS A 455 6.37 -7.08 -6.65
CA LYS A 455 7.72 -7.48 -6.23
C LYS A 455 8.15 -6.67 -5.02
N ARG A 456 8.01 -5.34 -5.07
CA ARG A 456 8.34 -4.46 -3.95
C ARG A 456 7.53 -4.79 -2.69
N ALA A 457 6.22 -5.00 -2.81
CA ALA A 457 5.35 -5.31 -1.68
C ALA A 457 5.76 -6.63 -0.97
N VAL A 458 6.07 -7.68 -1.74
CA VAL A 458 6.57 -8.94 -1.20
C VAL A 458 7.90 -8.72 -0.46
N LEU A 459 8.82 -7.92 -1.01
CA LEU A 459 10.09 -7.63 -0.37
C LEU A 459 9.95 -6.86 0.95
N GLN A 460 9.05 -5.88 0.99
CA GLN A 460 8.72 -5.16 2.22
C GLN A 460 8.18 -6.12 3.28
N ARG A 461 7.26 -7.02 2.89
CA ARG A 461 6.68 -8.02 3.80
C ARG A 461 7.74 -8.98 4.36
N CYS A 462 8.69 -9.43 3.53
CA CYS A 462 9.78 -10.30 3.97
C CYS A 462 10.78 -9.61 4.91
N ARG A 463 10.99 -8.29 4.77
CA ARG A 463 11.93 -7.52 5.62
C ARG A 463 11.33 -7.05 6.94
N VAL A 464 10.00 -6.97 7.02
CA VAL A 464 9.28 -6.67 8.26
C VAL A 464 8.61 -7.95 8.75
N PRO A 465 9.37 -8.86 9.40
CA PRO A 465 8.86 -10.16 9.80
C PRO A 465 7.67 -10.05 10.75
N GLU A 466 7.56 -8.96 11.52
CA GLU A 466 6.40 -8.67 12.39
C GLU A 466 5.07 -8.76 11.65
N ASN A 467 5.00 -8.22 10.42
CA ASN A 467 3.79 -8.26 9.60
C ASN A 467 3.40 -9.69 9.21
N THR A 468 4.33 -10.64 9.20
CA THR A 468 4.07 -12.05 8.84
C THR A 468 3.94 -12.93 10.09
N LEU A 469 4.78 -12.72 11.09
CA LEU A 469 4.86 -13.51 12.31
C LEU A 469 3.66 -13.27 13.23
N ILE A 470 3.21 -12.01 13.37
CA ILE A 470 2.06 -11.68 14.22
C ILE A 470 0.78 -12.40 13.75
N PRO A 471 0.37 -12.34 12.45
CA PRO A 471 -0.79 -13.11 11.98
C PRO A 471 -0.63 -14.61 12.13
N VAL A 472 0.57 -15.18 11.94
CA VAL A 472 0.83 -16.61 12.13
C VAL A 472 0.58 -17.02 13.57
N ILE A 473 1.18 -16.30 14.53
CA ILE A 473 1.02 -16.57 15.96
C ILE A 473 -0.44 -16.40 16.37
N LEU A 474 -1.10 -15.32 15.93
CA LEU A 474 -2.51 -15.06 16.23
C LEU A 474 -3.42 -16.14 15.61
N SER A 475 -3.15 -16.60 14.39
CA SER A 475 -3.95 -17.66 13.75
C SER A 475 -3.82 -18.97 14.50
N ALA A 476 -2.59 -19.34 14.91
CA ALA A 476 -2.34 -20.55 15.67
C ALA A 476 -2.98 -20.48 17.07
N SER A 477 -2.82 -19.37 17.80
CA SER A 477 -3.39 -19.21 19.14
C SER A 477 -4.92 -19.14 19.13
N ALA A 478 -5.50 -18.44 18.16
CA ALA A 478 -6.95 -18.40 17.93
C ALA A 478 -7.50 -19.79 17.60
N GLY A 479 -6.86 -20.52 16.69
CA GLY A 479 -7.24 -21.89 16.34
C GLY A 479 -7.19 -22.82 17.55
N ALA A 480 -6.13 -22.70 18.36
CA ALA A 480 -5.95 -23.49 19.59
C ALA A 480 -7.03 -23.19 20.64
N LEU A 481 -7.32 -21.92 20.87
CA LEU A 481 -8.32 -21.48 21.86
C LEU A 481 -9.71 -22.02 21.49
N ILE A 482 -10.13 -21.83 20.24
CA ILE A 482 -11.43 -22.33 19.77
C ILE A 482 -11.44 -23.87 19.76
N GLY A 483 -10.34 -24.52 19.36
CA GLY A 483 -10.25 -25.98 19.33
C GLY A 483 -10.40 -26.57 20.73
N TYR A 484 -9.71 -26.00 21.72
CA TYR A 484 -9.84 -26.39 23.13
C TYR A 484 -11.26 -26.16 23.67
N PHE A 485 -11.84 -24.99 23.40
CA PHE A 485 -13.19 -24.66 23.84
C PHE A 485 -14.25 -25.62 23.28
N VAL A 486 -14.11 -26.04 22.02
CA VAL A 486 -15.08 -26.98 21.41
C VAL A 486 -14.85 -28.40 21.93
N ARG A 487 -13.61 -28.80 22.25
CA ARG A 487 -13.30 -30.11 22.86
C ARG A 487 -13.99 -30.32 24.21
N THR A 488 -14.13 -29.26 25.02
CA THR A 488 -14.75 -29.36 26.34
C THR A 488 -16.28 -29.45 26.28
N MET A 489 -16.89 -29.25 25.11
CA MET A 489 -18.33 -29.35 24.94
C MET A 489 -18.75 -30.83 24.80
N PRO A 490 -19.62 -31.35 25.69
CA PRO A 490 -19.97 -32.77 25.73
C PRO A 490 -20.77 -33.24 24.50
N GLN A 491 -21.58 -32.36 23.90
CA GLN A 491 -22.35 -32.62 22.68
C GLN A 491 -22.59 -31.31 21.92
N LEU A 492 -22.31 -31.31 20.61
CA LEU A 492 -22.38 -30.10 19.76
C LEU A 492 -23.79 -29.83 19.20
N TYR A 493 -24.62 -30.87 19.12
CA TYR A 493 -25.93 -30.81 18.47
C TYR A 493 -26.96 -31.67 19.20
N TYR A 494 -28.06 -31.03 19.64
CA TYR A 494 -29.26 -31.70 20.13
C TYR A 494 -30.44 -31.34 19.22
N GLY A 495 -31.01 -32.34 18.55
CA GLY A 495 -32.11 -32.16 17.60
C GLY A 495 -33.26 -33.14 17.81
N ILE A 496 -34.36 -32.89 17.11
CA ILE A 496 -35.50 -33.81 17.06
C ILE A 496 -35.06 -35.04 16.24
N PRO A 497 -35.10 -36.27 16.77
CA PRO A 497 -34.68 -37.45 16.01
C PRO A 497 -35.63 -37.73 14.82
N LEU A 498 -35.06 -38.20 13.70
CA LEU A 498 -35.83 -38.56 12.51
C LEU A 498 -36.63 -39.85 12.71
N VAL A 499 -37.86 -39.86 12.19
CA VAL A 499 -38.78 -41.02 12.19
C VAL A 499 -38.89 -41.54 10.77
N ARG A 500 -38.49 -42.79 10.50
CA ARG A 500 -38.49 -43.35 9.14
C ARG A 500 -39.52 -44.45 8.87
N ASP A 501 -40.15 -45.02 9.91
CA ASP A 501 -41.20 -46.05 9.75
C ASP A 501 -42.57 -45.51 10.20
N ILE A 502 -43.33 -44.95 9.26
CA ILE A 502 -44.69 -44.41 9.50
C ILE A 502 -45.75 -45.54 9.50
N GLU A 503 -45.45 -46.67 8.84
CA GLU A 503 -46.41 -47.77 8.61
C GLU A 503 -46.62 -48.67 9.83
N ASN A 504 -45.74 -48.61 10.83
CA ASN A 504 -45.89 -49.40 12.05
C ASN A 504 -46.44 -48.52 13.20
N PRO A 505 -47.70 -48.70 13.65
CA PRO A 505 -48.33 -47.85 14.66
C PRO A 505 -47.55 -47.77 15.97
N GLN A 506 -46.74 -48.78 16.28
CA GLN A 506 -45.92 -48.88 17.49
C GLN A 506 -44.67 -47.98 17.46
N ASN A 507 -44.09 -47.71 16.29
CA ASN A 507 -42.95 -46.80 16.12
C ASN A 507 -43.38 -45.33 16.17
N ASN A 508 -44.65 -45.04 15.88
CA ASN A 508 -45.22 -43.69 15.95
C ASN A 508 -45.38 -43.18 17.40
N ALA A 509 -45.64 -44.06 18.38
CA ALA A 509 -45.83 -43.65 19.77
C ALA A 509 -44.51 -43.28 20.47
N ALA A 510 -43.44 -44.07 20.31
CA ALA A 510 -42.12 -43.76 20.85
C ALA A 510 -41.50 -42.50 20.20
N SER A 511 -41.77 -42.29 18.91
CA SER A 511 -41.31 -41.10 18.20
C SER A 511 -42.14 -39.84 18.48
N GLN A 512 -43.44 -39.95 18.73
CA GLN A 512 -44.24 -38.86 19.31
C GLN A 512 -43.79 -38.54 20.73
N TYR A 513 -43.48 -39.56 21.56
CA TYR A 513 -42.98 -39.36 22.91
C TYR A 513 -41.62 -38.64 22.91
N MET A 514 -40.67 -39.02 22.05
CA MET A 514 -39.40 -38.32 21.86
C MET A 514 -39.57 -36.89 21.31
N ARG A 515 -40.52 -36.67 20.40
CA ARG A 515 -40.90 -35.30 19.95
C ARG A 515 -41.47 -34.46 21.09
N ASN A 516 -42.16 -35.10 22.03
CA ASN A 516 -42.77 -34.47 23.20
C ASN A 516 -41.84 -34.46 24.43
N TYR A 517 -40.66 -35.11 24.36
CA TYR A 517 -39.69 -35.15 25.45
C TYR A 517 -38.91 -33.82 25.43
N PRO A 518 -39.06 -32.96 26.46
CA PRO A 518 -38.61 -31.59 26.36
C PRO A 518 -37.13 -31.50 26.72
N SER A 519 -36.25 -31.76 25.75
CA SER A 519 -34.99 -31.02 25.69
C SER A 519 -35.15 -29.94 24.61
N PRO A 520 -34.96 -28.64 24.95
CA PRO A 520 -35.02 -27.60 23.92
C PRO A 520 -33.97 -27.94 22.86
N PRO A 521 -34.35 -28.01 21.57
CA PRO A 521 -33.39 -28.39 20.56
C PRO A 521 -32.38 -27.24 20.43
N GLN A 522 -31.11 -27.56 20.68
CA GLN A 522 -30.04 -26.59 20.81
C GLN A 522 -28.89 -26.99 19.90
N SER A 523 -28.55 -26.09 18.97
CA SER A 523 -27.32 -26.18 18.18
C SER A 523 -26.28 -25.22 18.77
N GLN A 524 -25.14 -25.74 19.21
CA GLN A 524 -24.04 -24.88 19.69
C GLN A 524 -23.25 -24.24 18.54
N PHE A 525 -23.45 -24.70 17.30
CA PHE A 525 -22.74 -24.20 16.10
C PHE A 525 -22.84 -22.70 15.89
N ALA A 526 -23.98 -22.09 16.22
CA ALA A 526 -24.16 -20.64 16.14
C ALA A 526 -23.19 -19.88 17.07
N GLY A 527 -23.05 -20.33 18.31
CA GLY A 527 -22.11 -19.74 19.28
C GLY A 527 -20.65 -20.00 18.89
N ILE A 528 -20.35 -21.23 18.45
CA ILE A 528 -19.01 -21.60 17.95
C ILE A 528 -18.60 -20.69 16.79
N TRP A 529 -19.51 -20.41 15.86
CA TRP A 529 -19.23 -19.51 14.75
C TRP A 529 -18.97 -18.08 15.22
N ILE A 530 -19.74 -17.53 16.17
CA ILE A 530 -19.50 -16.17 16.69
C ILE A 530 -18.08 -16.06 17.26
N TYR A 531 -17.67 -17.00 18.11
CA TYR A 531 -16.32 -16.98 18.68
C TYR A 531 -15.24 -17.19 17.62
N THR A 532 -15.51 -18.06 16.64
CA THR A 532 -14.60 -18.28 15.51
C THR A 532 -14.44 -17.02 14.66
N ALA A 533 -15.54 -16.35 14.31
CA ALA A 533 -15.54 -15.12 13.54
C ALA A 533 -14.82 -13.99 14.28
N LEU A 534 -15.08 -13.81 15.58
CA LEU A 534 -14.36 -12.84 16.41
C LEU A 534 -12.85 -13.12 16.46
N ALA A 535 -12.46 -14.39 16.58
CA ALA A 535 -11.05 -14.77 16.62
C ALA A 535 -10.35 -14.53 15.26
N VAL A 536 -11.05 -14.82 14.15
CA VAL A 536 -10.56 -14.56 12.79
C VAL A 536 -10.41 -13.05 12.54
N MET A 537 -11.35 -12.22 13.00
CA MET A 537 -11.26 -10.76 12.89
C MET A 537 -9.98 -10.20 13.55
N LEU A 538 -9.59 -10.74 14.71
CA LEU A 538 -8.37 -10.32 15.41
C LEU A 538 -7.10 -10.59 14.58
N VAL A 539 -7.06 -11.71 13.84
CA VAL A 539 -5.95 -12.02 12.93
C VAL A 539 -5.87 -10.98 11.80
N CYS A 540 -7.03 -10.53 11.30
CA CYS A 540 -7.12 -9.58 10.20
C CYS A 540 -6.76 -8.14 10.57
N ILE A 541 -6.53 -7.80 11.85
CA ILE A 541 -6.12 -6.45 12.28
C ILE A 541 -4.87 -5.96 11.54
N VAL A 542 -3.95 -6.86 11.18
CA VAL A 542 -2.70 -6.51 10.48
C VAL A 542 -2.93 -5.89 9.09
N SER A 543 -4.10 -6.12 8.47
CA SER A 543 -4.47 -5.50 7.18
C SER A 543 -4.54 -3.97 7.24
N ILE A 544 -4.67 -3.36 8.43
CA ILE A 544 -4.63 -1.90 8.59
C ILE A 544 -3.27 -1.30 8.20
N ASN A 545 -2.20 -2.09 8.26
CA ASN A 545 -0.85 -1.62 7.94
C ASN A 545 -0.59 -1.58 6.43
N THR A 546 -1.41 -2.25 5.61
CA THR A 546 -1.15 -2.45 4.17
C THR A 546 -1.03 -1.14 3.39
N PHE A 547 -2.00 -0.22 3.54
CA PHE A 547 -1.94 1.11 2.92
C PHE A 547 -1.68 2.23 3.92
N GLY A 548 -1.88 1.97 5.22
CA GLY A 548 -1.86 2.98 6.27
C GLY A 548 -0.52 3.71 6.43
N ARG A 549 0.60 2.96 6.41
CA ARG A 549 1.95 3.51 6.61
C ARG A 549 2.53 4.20 5.37
N GLU A 550 2.05 3.82 4.19
CA GLU A 550 2.65 4.21 2.91
C GLU A 550 1.91 5.35 2.21
N LYS A 551 0.92 5.99 2.84
CA LYS A 551 0.11 7.05 2.21
C LYS A 551 0.94 8.17 1.59
N ALA A 552 2.00 8.60 2.26
CA ALA A 552 2.89 9.64 1.75
C ALA A 552 3.65 9.17 0.50
N VAL A 553 4.18 7.94 0.53
CA VAL A 553 4.85 7.31 -0.61
C VAL A 553 3.89 7.14 -1.78
N PHE A 554 2.68 6.66 -1.54
CA PHE A 554 1.63 6.52 -2.53
C PHE A 554 1.32 7.85 -3.22
N LYS A 555 1.08 8.93 -2.45
CA LYS A 555 0.82 10.27 -3.01
C LYS A 555 1.98 10.79 -3.86
N ARG A 556 3.22 10.55 -3.42
CA ARG A 556 4.42 10.90 -4.19
C ARG A 556 4.48 10.15 -5.52
N GLU A 557 4.25 8.84 -5.51
CA GLU A 557 4.33 8.01 -6.72
C GLU A 557 3.20 8.28 -7.70
N LEU A 558 2.00 8.61 -7.21
CA LEU A 558 0.90 9.09 -8.04
C LEU A 558 1.29 10.36 -8.80
N PHE A 559 1.94 11.31 -8.10
CA PHE A 559 2.41 12.54 -8.72
C PHE A 559 3.45 12.27 -9.81
N SER A 560 4.33 11.28 -9.62
CA SER A 560 5.31 10.82 -10.62
C SER A 560 4.69 9.99 -11.77
N GLY A 561 3.39 9.70 -11.74
CA GLY A 561 2.65 9.06 -12.84
C GLY A 561 2.32 7.57 -12.65
N THR A 562 2.46 7.02 -11.45
CA THR A 562 1.99 5.66 -11.14
C THR A 562 0.47 5.58 -11.13
N LYS A 563 -0.11 4.50 -11.66
CA LYS A 563 -1.57 4.30 -11.66
C LYS A 563 -2.06 3.81 -10.30
N PRO A 564 -3.14 4.40 -9.71
CA PRO A 564 -3.72 3.92 -8.45
C PRO A 564 -4.12 2.44 -8.50
N THR A 565 -4.69 2.00 -9.63
CA THR A 565 -5.12 0.60 -9.83
C THR A 565 -3.97 -0.39 -9.79
N ALA A 566 -2.79 -0.02 -10.31
CA ALA A 566 -1.61 -0.88 -10.29
C ALA A 566 -1.08 -1.06 -8.85
N TYR A 567 -1.12 0.01 -8.06
CA TYR A 567 -0.74 0.00 -6.65
C TYR A 567 -1.68 -0.87 -5.81
N TRP A 568 -2.99 -0.66 -5.95
CA TRP A 568 -4.00 -1.46 -5.27
C TRP A 568 -3.86 -2.94 -5.62
N LEU A 569 -3.79 -3.27 -6.92
CA LEU A 569 -3.73 -4.66 -7.38
C LEU A 569 -2.48 -5.38 -6.86
N ALA A 570 -1.33 -4.70 -6.87
CA ALA A 570 -0.08 -5.24 -6.34
C ALA A 570 -0.18 -5.58 -4.85
N LYS A 571 -0.75 -4.69 -4.03
CA LYS A 571 -0.92 -4.92 -2.58
C LYS A 571 -2.00 -5.97 -2.28
N THR A 572 -3.13 -5.93 -3.00
CA THR A 572 -4.19 -6.95 -2.85
C THR A 572 -3.69 -8.34 -3.21
N PHE A 573 -2.89 -8.50 -4.26
CA PHE A 573 -2.27 -9.79 -4.61
C PHE A 573 -1.22 -10.25 -3.62
N GLU A 574 -0.40 -9.33 -3.09
CA GLU A 574 0.54 -9.67 -2.02
C GLU A 574 -0.20 -10.20 -0.79
N SER A 575 -1.24 -9.49 -0.32
CA SER A 575 -2.01 -9.91 0.85
C SER A 575 -2.79 -11.20 0.58
N GLY A 576 -3.34 -11.36 -0.63
CA GLY A 576 -4.04 -12.57 -1.06
C GLY A 576 -3.16 -13.82 -1.11
N LEU A 577 -1.84 -13.68 -1.25
CA LEU A 577 -0.89 -14.80 -1.20
C LEU A 577 -0.77 -15.38 0.22
N TRP A 578 -0.88 -14.54 1.25
CA TRP A 578 -0.66 -14.92 2.65
C TRP A 578 -1.93 -15.33 3.41
N ILE A 579 -3.08 -14.77 3.05
CA ILE A 579 -4.35 -15.07 3.72
C ILE A 579 -4.69 -16.59 3.73
N PRO A 580 -4.51 -17.35 2.61
CA PRO A 580 -4.74 -18.80 2.62
C PRO A 580 -3.84 -19.53 3.62
N LEU A 581 -2.59 -19.09 3.80
CA LEU A 581 -1.67 -19.66 4.78
C LEU A 581 -2.22 -19.51 6.20
N TYR A 582 -2.69 -18.30 6.55
CA TYR A 582 -3.24 -18.01 7.88
C TYR A 582 -4.51 -18.84 8.16
N ALA A 583 -5.40 -18.95 7.17
CA ALA A 583 -6.58 -19.79 7.26
C ALA A 583 -6.22 -21.28 7.44
N ALA A 584 -5.22 -21.77 6.70
CA ALA A 584 -4.77 -23.15 6.81
C ALA A 584 -4.16 -23.45 8.20
N ILE A 585 -3.35 -22.53 8.75
CA ILE A 585 -2.78 -22.66 10.09
C ILE A 585 -3.89 -22.69 11.14
N PHE A 586 -4.85 -21.76 11.07
CA PHE A 586 -5.98 -21.70 11.98
C PHE A 586 -6.76 -23.03 12.00
N VAL A 587 -7.17 -23.52 10.82
CA VAL A 587 -7.97 -24.74 10.69
C VAL A 587 -7.20 -25.97 11.15
N THR A 588 -5.91 -26.05 10.81
CA THR A 588 -5.04 -27.15 11.22
C THR A 588 -4.98 -27.25 12.75
N VAL A 589 -4.64 -26.15 13.43
CA VAL A 589 -4.51 -26.15 14.89
C VAL A 589 -5.86 -26.42 15.57
N ASN A 590 -6.94 -25.86 15.02
CA ASN A 590 -8.29 -26.09 15.53
C ASN A 590 -8.68 -27.58 15.48
N MET A 591 -8.45 -28.24 14.34
CA MET A 591 -8.79 -29.64 14.12
C MET A 591 -7.88 -30.62 14.86
N MET A 592 -6.63 -30.24 15.15
CA MET A 592 -5.72 -31.06 15.97
C MET A 592 -6.22 -31.21 17.41
N LEU A 593 -6.89 -30.19 17.95
CA LEU A 593 -7.38 -30.23 19.34
C LEU A 593 -8.78 -30.82 19.46
N ASN A 594 -9.62 -30.68 18.43
CA ASN A 594 -10.95 -31.24 18.41
C ASN A 594 -11.40 -31.60 17.00
N ASN A 595 -12.00 -32.80 16.84
CA ASN A 595 -12.53 -33.19 15.56
C ASN A 595 -13.98 -32.68 15.40
N GLN A 596 -14.12 -31.47 14.88
CA GLN A 596 -15.45 -30.94 14.58
C GLN A 596 -16.14 -31.78 13.48
N PRO A 597 -17.48 -31.83 13.45
CA PRO A 597 -18.22 -32.65 12.48
C PRO A 597 -18.13 -32.11 11.04
N ILE A 598 -17.58 -30.91 10.82
CA ILE A 598 -17.44 -30.29 9.49
C ILE A 598 -16.20 -30.85 8.75
N PRO A 599 -16.30 -31.20 7.45
CA PRO A 599 -15.14 -31.57 6.64
C PRO A 599 -14.07 -30.48 6.63
N VAL A 600 -12.80 -30.86 6.74
CA VAL A 600 -11.67 -29.91 6.87
C VAL A 600 -11.60 -28.93 5.70
N ILE A 601 -11.82 -29.40 4.47
CA ILE A 601 -11.84 -28.55 3.28
C ILE A 601 -12.96 -27.50 3.33
N HIS A 602 -14.14 -27.87 3.85
CA HIS A 602 -15.25 -26.93 4.00
C HIS A 602 -14.92 -25.87 5.05
N LEU A 603 -14.35 -26.26 6.19
CA LEU A 603 -13.93 -25.29 7.20
C LEU A 603 -12.83 -24.36 6.67
N PHE A 604 -11.84 -24.89 5.95
CA PHE A 604 -10.80 -24.09 5.31
C PHE A 604 -11.39 -23.04 4.36
N LEU A 605 -12.30 -23.43 3.46
CA LEU A 605 -12.92 -22.50 2.51
C LEU A 605 -13.73 -21.40 3.22
N VAL A 606 -14.48 -21.77 4.26
CA VAL A 606 -15.26 -20.82 5.06
C VAL A 606 -14.37 -19.79 5.77
N ILE A 607 -13.31 -20.25 6.44
CA ILE A 607 -12.36 -19.37 7.15
C ILE A 607 -11.59 -18.50 6.16
N TRP A 608 -11.16 -19.09 5.04
CA TRP A 608 -10.44 -18.38 3.99
C TRP A 608 -11.25 -17.23 3.41
N VAL A 609 -12.51 -17.48 3.01
CA VAL A 609 -13.41 -16.44 2.49
C VAL A 609 -13.70 -15.37 3.55
N THR A 610 -13.87 -15.76 4.81
CA THR A 610 -14.08 -14.82 5.93
C THR A 610 -12.88 -13.87 6.08
N MET A 611 -11.65 -14.41 6.08
CA MET A 611 -10.43 -13.61 6.15
C MET A 611 -10.25 -12.69 4.93
N ILE A 612 -10.62 -13.13 3.73
CA ILE A 612 -10.61 -12.26 2.55
C ILE A 612 -11.57 -11.09 2.75
N GLY A 613 -12.80 -11.33 3.23
CA GLY A 613 -13.78 -10.28 3.49
C GLY A 613 -13.29 -9.27 4.54
N ASP A 614 -12.80 -9.77 5.68
CA ASP A 614 -12.26 -8.94 6.76
C ASP A 614 -11.07 -8.09 6.29
N SER A 615 -10.18 -8.67 5.49
CA SER A 615 -9.05 -7.91 4.91
C SER A 615 -9.50 -6.81 3.95
N GLY A 616 -10.60 -6.99 3.23
CA GLY A 616 -11.17 -5.95 2.35
C GLY A 616 -11.64 -4.73 3.13
N ILE A 617 -12.31 -4.96 4.26
CA ILE A 617 -12.71 -3.89 5.20
C ILE A 617 -11.48 -3.23 5.82
N GLY A 618 -10.48 -4.03 6.21
CA GLY A 618 -9.20 -3.53 6.71
C GLY A 618 -8.49 -2.61 5.71
N HIS A 619 -8.50 -2.95 4.43
CA HIS A 619 -7.96 -2.09 3.37
C HIS A 619 -8.69 -0.75 3.28
N ILE A 620 -10.03 -0.74 3.37
CA ILE A 620 -10.81 0.51 3.41
C ILE A 620 -10.39 1.38 4.60
N VAL A 621 -10.36 0.80 5.80
CA VAL A 621 -10.01 1.52 7.02
C VAL A 621 -8.57 2.04 6.96
N SER A 622 -7.64 1.25 6.42
CA SER A 622 -6.23 1.63 6.24
C SER A 622 -6.05 2.84 5.31
N LEU A 623 -6.93 3.00 4.31
CA LEU A 623 -6.91 4.14 3.41
C LEU A 623 -7.47 5.38 4.12
N VAL A 624 -8.56 5.26 4.87
CA VAL A 624 -9.18 6.41 5.55
C VAL A 624 -8.36 6.89 6.74
N VAL A 625 -7.92 5.98 7.62
CA VAL A 625 -7.29 6.32 8.90
C VAL A 625 -5.83 5.86 8.92
N GLN A 626 -4.96 6.58 9.61
CA GLN A 626 -3.58 6.13 9.83
C GLN A 626 -3.55 4.96 10.83
N PRO A 627 -2.61 4.01 10.70
CA PRO A 627 -2.49 2.85 11.57
C PRO A 627 -1.95 3.30 12.94
N SER A 628 -2.88 3.80 13.74
CA SER A 628 -2.73 4.24 15.13
C SER A 628 -3.78 3.50 15.97
N ASN A 629 -3.72 3.64 17.30
CA ASN A 629 -4.70 3.03 18.19
C ASN A 629 -6.15 3.35 17.78
N ARG A 630 -6.40 4.56 17.26
CA ARG A 630 -7.72 4.98 16.75
C ARG A 630 -8.15 4.16 15.53
N GLY A 631 -7.22 3.88 14.62
CA GLY A 631 -7.49 3.07 13.44
C GLY A 631 -7.83 1.62 13.78
N ILE A 632 -7.11 1.02 14.73
CA ILE A 632 -7.37 -0.36 15.18
C ILE A 632 -8.75 -0.46 15.84
N VAL A 633 -9.07 0.47 16.75
CA VAL A 633 -10.39 0.52 17.41
C VAL A 633 -11.51 0.69 16.39
N LEU A 634 -11.34 1.56 15.40
CA LEU A 634 -12.31 1.74 14.33
C LEU A 634 -12.51 0.45 13.51
N LEU A 635 -11.42 -0.22 13.13
CA LEU A 635 -11.48 -1.47 12.38
C LEU A 635 -12.27 -2.54 13.14
N VAL A 636 -11.92 -2.79 14.40
CA VAL A 636 -12.61 -3.79 15.23
C VAL A 636 -14.09 -3.43 15.38
N SER A 637 -14.40 -2.14 15.60
CA SER A 637 -15.78 -1.67 15.71
C SER A 637 -16.59 -1.93 14.43
N VAL A 638 -16.02 -1.63 13.26
CA VAL A 638 -16.69 -1.89 11.96
C VAL A 638 -16.87 -3.38 11.70
N LEU A 639 -15.87 -4.22 12.00
CA LEU A 639 -15.96 -5.67 11.82
C LEU A 639 -17.05 -6.27 12.72
N VAL A 640 -17.12 -5.86 13.99
CA VAL A 640 -18.19 -6.29 14.91
C VAL A 640 -19.58 -5.85 14.42
N LEU A 641 -19.71 -4.62 13.91
CA LEU A 641 -20.97 -4.15 13.32
C LEU A 641 -21.41 -4.99 12.12
N ILE A 642 -20.47 -5.38 11.25
CA ILE A 642 -20.76 -6.23 10.08
C ILE A 642 -21.09 -7.68 10.49
N MET A 643 -20.55 -8.15 11.61
CA MET A 643 -20.88 -9.45 12.19
C MET A 643 -22.36 -9.57 12.59
N ILE A 644 -23.00 -8.46 12.96
CA ILE A 644 -24.44 -8.42 13.31
C ILE A 644 -25.30 -8.93 12.13
N PHE A 645 -24.88 -8.65 10.90
CA PHE A 645 -25.53 -9.10 9.67
C PHE A 645 -25.20 -10.55 9.27
N SER A 646 -24.54 -11.33 10.14
CA SER A 646 -24.30 -12.76 9.91
C SER A 646 -25.59 -13.60 9.89
N GLY A 647 -26.69 -13.12 10.48
CA GLY A 647 -27.94 -13.88 10.64
C GLY A 647 -28.04 -14.65 11.96
N ILE A 648 -26.98 -14.65 12.77
CA ILE A 648 -26.94 -15.34 14.07
C ILE A 648 -27.38 -14.43 15.21
N MET A 649 -26.81 -13.23 15.32
CA MET A 649 -27.15 -12.28 16.40
C MET A 649 -28.56 -11.71 16.19
N ILE A 650 -28.87 -11.33 14.95
CA ILE A 650 -30.22 -10.99 14.51
C ILE A 650 -30.71 -12.13 13.63
N LYS A 651 -31.70 -12.89 14.12
CA LYS A 651 -32.23 -14.07 13.43
C LYS A 651 -32.73 -13.73 12.04
N TYR A 652 -32.17 -14.37 11.02
CA TYR A 652 -32.60 -14.23 9.63
C TYR A 652 -33.91 -15.00 9.39
N LYS A 653 -35.05 -14.31 9.35
CA LYS A 653 -36.36 -14.91 9.03
C LYS A 653 -36.71 -14.87 7.54
N GLY A 654 -35.73 -15.02 6.64
CA GLY A 654 -35.97 -15.05 5.18
C GLY A 654 -36.46 -13.76 4.51
N LYS A 655 -36.81 -12.71 5.26
CA LYS A 655 -37.40 -11.47 4.73
C LYS A 655 -36.40 -10.34 4.50
N HIS A 656 -35.21 -10.39 5.10
CA HIS A 656 -34.26 -9.29 5.10
C HIS A 656 -33.13 -9.50 4.09
N GLN A 657 -33.34 -9.05 2.84
CA GLN A 657 -32.36 -9.16 1.75
C GLN A 657 -31.02 -8.45 2.04
N VAL A 658 -31.00 -7.50 2.98
CA VAL A 658 -29.79 -6.76 3.40
C VAL A 658 -28.69 -7.71 3.92
N PHE A 659 -29.06 -8.82 4.57
CA PHE A 659 -28.09 -9.79 5.09
C PHE A 659 -27.26 -10.42 3.96
N LYS A 660 -27.87 -10.67 2.79
CA LYS A 660 -27.21 -11.27 1.62
C LYS A 660 -26.12 -10.38 0.99
N ALA A 661 -26.06 -9.09 1.35
CA ALA A 661 -25.01 -8.18 0.88
C ALA A 661 -23.67 -8.39 1.59
N PHE A 662 -23.66 -9.02 2.77
CA PHE A 662 -22.46 -9.18 3.59
C PHE A 662 -21.90 -10.60 3.46
N PHE A 663 -20.57 -10.72 3.34
CA PHE A 663 -19.91 -12.03 3.29
C PHE A 663 -20.08 -12.82 4.59
N THR A 664 -20.23 -12.13 5.73
CA THR A 664 -20.45 -12.74 7.05
C THR A 664 -21.70 -13.59 7.12
N PHE A 665 -22.74 -13.25 6.35
CA PHE A 665 -23.95 -14.06 6.22
C PHE A 665 -23.68 -15.37 5.50
N TRP A 666 -23.07 -15.29 4.32
CA TRP A 666 -22.76 -16.45 3.49
C TRP A 666 -21.76 -17.41 4.16
N THR A 667 -20.76 -16.89 4.87
CA THR A 667 -19.81 -17.72 5.60
C THR A 667 -20.43 -18.35 6.84
N ALA A 668 -21.31 -17.64 7.56
CA ALA A 668 -22.08 -18.20 8.67
C ALA A 668 -23.03 -19.32 8.23
N GLN A 669 -23.78 -19.11 7.14
CA GLN A 669 -24.67 -20.11 6.55
C GLN A 669 -23.89 -21.31 6.03
N GLY A 670 -22.75 -21.07 5.36
CA GLY A 670 -21.85 -22.12 4.89
C GLY A 670 -21.28 -22.97 6.03
N PHE A 671 -20.84 -22.33 7.11
CA PHE A 671 -20.39 -23.02 8.34
C PHE A 671 -21.51 -23.86 8.94
N TYR A 672 -22.68 -23.26 9.19
CA TYR A 672 -23.82 -23.93 9.80
C TYR A 672 -24.27 -25.14 8.98
N LYS A 673 -24.44 -24.98 7.65
CA LYS A 673 -24.76 -26.10 6.76
C LYS A 673 -23.69 -27.19 6.82
N GLY A 674 -22.41 -26.84 6.71
CA GLY A 674 -21.31 -27.81 6.76
C GLY A 674 -21.23 -28.57 8.08
N SER A 675 -21.58 -27.93 9.20
CA SER A 675 -21.61 -28.56 10.53
C SER A 675 -22.84 -29.43 10.76
N VAL A 676 -23.97 -29.13 10.11
CA VAL A 676 -25.25 -29.81 10.36
C VAL A 676 -25.56 -30.92 9.34
N THR A 677 -25.06 -30.81 8.09
CA THR A 677 -25.19 -31.86 7.06
C THR A 677 -24.86 -33.28 7.57
N PRO A 678 -23.80 -33.50 8.38
CA PRO A 678 -23.48 -34.82 8.90
C PRO A 678 -24.46 -35.39 9.93
N TYR A 679 -25.48 -34.62 10.34
CA TYR A 679 -26.54 -35.01 11.28
C TYR A 679 -27.90 -35.19 10.60
N GLU A 680 -28.01 -34.92 9.28
CA GLU A 680 -29.27 -35.04 8.51
C GLU A 680 -29.81 -36.47 8.44
N ASP A 681 -28.99 -37.47 8.74
CA ASP A 681 -29.40 -38.88 8.77
C ASP A 681 -30.03 -39.30 10.11
N VAL A 682 -29.69 -38.60 11.20
CA VAL A 682 -30.14 -38.90 12.57
C VAL A 682 -31.23 -37.93 13.06
N PHE A 683 -31.17 -36.65 12.68
CA PHE A 683 -32.02 -35.59 13.23
C PHE A 683 -32.75 -34.78 12.15
N ASP A 684 -33.95 -34.26 12.48
CA ASP A 684 -34.70 -33.34 11.65
C ASP A 684 -34.09 -31.93 11.74
N VAL A 685 -33.06 -31.75 10.92
CA VAL A 685 -32.29 -30.52 10.76
C VAL A 685 -33.15 -29.36 10.26
N LYS A 686 -34.12 -29.63 9.38
CA LYS A 686 -34.89 -28.58 8.70
C LYS A 686 -35.80 -27.86 9.68
N THR A 687 -36.56 -28.63 10.46
CA THR A 687 -37.45 -28.08 11.49
C THR A 687 -36.67 -27.30 12.55
N LEU A 688 -35.47 -27.77 12.92
CA LEU A 688 -34.63 -27.04 13.87
C LEU A 688 -34.11 -25.72 13.30
N ASN A 689 -33.63 -25.73 12.06
CA ASN A 689 -33.15 -24.53 11.39
C ASN A 689 -34.26 -23.47 11.28
N ASP A 690 -35.46 -23.85 10.86
CA ASP A 690 -36.59 -22.92 10.69
C ASP A 690 -37.00 -22.26 12.03
N ASN A 691 -36.87 -22.99 13.14
CA ASN A 691 -37.15 -22.47 14.49
C ASN A 691 -36.00 -21.63 15.08
N MET A 692 -34.75 -21.89 14.69
CA MET A 692 -33.56 -21.28 15.28
C MET A 692 -32.99 -20.14 14.45
N GLN A 693 -32.47 -20.45 13.26
CA GLN A 693 -31.64 -19.56 12.44
C GLN A 693 -32.34 -19.07 11.17
N GLY A 694 -33.22 -19.90 10.58
CA GLY A 694 -33.96 -19.59 9.36
C GLY A 694 -33.12 -19.53 8.09
N TYR A 695 -31.94 -20.15 8.06
CA TYR A 695 -31.07 -20.17 6.88
C TYR A 695 -31.66 -20.99 5.73
N GLU A 696 -31.29 -20.65 4.51
CA GLU A 696 -31.71 -21.37 3.30
C GLU A 696 -30.84 -22.64 3.13
N LEU A 697 -31.18 -23.72 3.85
CA LEU A 697 -30.40 -24.97 3.83
C LEU A 697 -30.46 -25.73 2.48
N GLN A 698 -31.37 -25.36 1.58
CA GLN A 698 -31.48 -25.96 0.24
C GLN A 698 -30.26 -25.65 -0.64
N ASP A 699 -29.63 -24.49 -0.44
CA ASP A 699 -28.51 -24.05 -1.28
C ASP A 699 -27.25 -24.90 -1.05
N PRO A 700 -26.60 -25.42 -2.10
CA PRO A 700 -25.43 -26.28 -1.94
C PRO A 700 -24.28 -25.51 -1.27
N PHE A 701 -23.40 -26.22 -0.55
CA PHE A 701 -22.27 -25.60 0.17
C PHE A 701 -21.42 -24.69 -0.74
N GLY A 702 -21.12 -25.14 -1.97
CA GLY A 702 -20.36 -24.36 -2.95
C GLY A 702 -21.01 -23.04 -3.35
N PHE A 703 -22.35 -22.96 -3.31
CA PHE A 703 -23.08 -21.71 -3.57
C PHE A 703 -22.78 -20.67 -2.48
N ASN A 704 -22.84 -21.06 -1.21
CA ASN A 704 -22.52 -20.17 -0.09
C ASN A 704 -21.08 -19.64 -0.18
N ILE A 705 -20.12 -20.51 -0.54
CA ILE A 705 -18.71 -20.09 -0.70
C ILE A 705 -18.55 -19.13 -1.89
N LEU A 706 -19.20 -19.39 -3.02
CA LEU A 706 -19.13 -18.52 -4.20
C LEU A 706 -19.69 -17.11 -3.90
N TYR A 707 -20.88 -17.02 -3.32
CA TYR A 707 -21.48 -15.73 -2.97
C TYR A 707 -20.74 -15.02 -1.83
N GLY A 708 -20.22 -15.77 -0.85
CA GLY A 708 -19.32 -15.25 0.16
C GLY A 708 -18.05 -14.64 -0.46
N MET A 709 -17.45 -15.30 -1.45
CA MET A 709 -16.28 -14.79 -2.16
C MET A 709 -16.61 -13.55 -3.00
N LEU A 710 -17.74 -13.53 -3.72
CA LEU A 710 -18.17 -12.38 -4.51
C LEU A 710 -18.43 -11.14 -3.63
N THR A 711 -19.11 -11.32 -2.50
CA THR A 711 -19.38 -10.25 -1.53
C THR A 711 -18.10 -9.80 -0.82
N ALA A 712 -17.16 -10.71 -0.52
CA ALA A 712 -15.85 -10.35 0.02
C ALA A 712 -15.03 -9.52 -1.00
N LEU A 713 -15.01 -9.93 -2.27
CA LEU A 713 -14.33 -9.19 -3.35
C LEU A 713 -14.97 -7.83 -3.60
N PHE A 714 -16.29 -7.68 -3.40
CA PHE A 714 -16.96 -6.39 -3.47
C PHE A 714 -16.37 -5.38 -2.48
N TRP A 715 -16.07 -5.79 -1.24
CA TRP A 715 -15.44 -4.89 -0.26
C TRP A 715 -14.00 -4.50 -0.65
N HIS A 716 -13.26 -5.39 -1.31
CA HIS A 716 -11.97 -5.04 -1.90
C HIS A 716 -12.10 -4.02 -3.04
N LEU A 717 -13.12 -4.15 -3.90
CA LEU A 717 -13.42 -3.16 -4.94
C LEU A 717 -13.89 -1.82 -4.35
N ALA A 718 -14.62 -1.84 -3.24
CA ALA A 718 -14.96 -0.63 -2.50
C ALA A 718 -13.70 0.08 -1.97
N ALA A 719 -12.70 -0.68 -1.50
CA ALA A 719 -11.39 -0.11 -1.13
C ALA A 719 -10.70 0.58 -2.32
N LEU A 720 -10.80 0.01 -3.52
CA LEU A 720 -10.29 0.64 -4.74
C LEU A 720 -11.01 1.98 -5.03
N ALA A 721 -12.34 2.04 -4.86
CA ALA A 721 -13.09 3.28 -5.02
C ALA A 721 -12.66 4.36 -4.02
N VAL A 722 -12.41 3.99 -2.75
CA VAL A 722 -11.86 4.90 -1.74
C VAL A 722 -10.45 5.36 -2.10
N MET A 723 -9.61 4.48 -2.65
CA MET A 723 -8.28 4.87 -3.13
C MET A 723 -8.35 5.89 -4.27
N PHE A 724 -9.30 5.73 -5.20
CA PHE A 724 -9.54 6.74 -6.24
C PHE A 724 -10.01 8.07 -5.68
N TRP A 725 -10.87 8.05 -4.65
CA TRP A 725 -11.29 9.26 -3.96
C TRP A 725 -10.10 9.99 -3.29
N GLN A 726 -9.14 9.25 -2.72
CA GLN A 726 -7.92 9.84 -2.15
C GLN A 726 -6.88 10.27 -3.18
N ALA A 727 -6.95 9.73 -4.39
CA ALA A 727 -6.04 10.07 -5.49
C ALA A 727 -6.47 11.35 -6.23
N ARG A 728 -7.74 11.76 -6.09
CA ARG A 728 -8.25 13.07 -6.54
C ARG A 728 -7.87 14.13 -5.51
#